data_AF-A0A9Q9DP40-F1
#
_entry.id   AF-A0A9Q9DP40-F1
#
_cell.length_a   1.000
_cell.length_b   1.000
_cell.length_c   1.000
_cell.angle_alpha   90.00
_cell.angle_beta   90.00
_cell.angle_gamma   90.00
#
_symmetry.space_group_name_H-M   'P 1'
#
loop_
_entity.id
_entity.type
_entity.pdbx_description
1 polymer ?
#
loop_
_entity_poly.entity_id
_entity_poly.type
_entity_poly.pdbx_seq_one_letter_code
_entity_poly.pdbx_strand_id
1 'polypeptide(L)'
;MHAFSIVTIGIFVAGYSTARWDLVTRIYELAIFAWDHGVVTRTTKGFALLSLLFFLFILPVVRIAAHETDLDEDMVTHNGLMRIFWPSDVPNDSAPGVLVGFQNSKTDVFVVAVLQDVELRQVENALLVGTLLRHSPHDIQELLQRCGHCALRAVGCVNSKSSPDQHGTEPLTVYTEPSARFPRIHCPTTAITAIQVIVYDRPHPTRMQYLSLNPITLALGDKTRVTEWDGVFAEHEEAETKERKRKAELIDRLKLHTVIARPPTQKELALPMLIEQVNCSYELNALLQKNIGMIGRRMKRALSVSERMAESANNLWDYAWMVLAYVFRVWIWPIAAQLFIIALITHRILGEAVILVLHWQPRASDSPALKDISATAQQIDIRLQQSCYWPIQYLTLRRRKANWESITNSHPEYIRFYNSLWLVANDVIMGIAVGTFIIENKSFVAAQVDTIFSAWSVEGLRRMISWLMGWPGGLKLNTELAAFLGDLFLWVIDYWANCISLLRPHLPALIQVIGYSSFAGATMPISIFSDLVSLLTIHIYSFYVASARIFHWQLTIIISLFHLFRGKKRNILRNRIDSCDYDLDQLLLGTILFTLQFFLLPTVFVFYLTFASARIAVIGLKASLEMGLACLNHFPLFAVMLRLKDPGRLPGGICFELQDTGNIPDKATTPDPVPTAYVLLKSVPLSLRAMFQPYFDLGDRIRKHYFSPSVLLYLASGQFVPPIHRRNLYRLQYSMLPAKRASIGDLWKELTERNQRSSQASNGHAMTPFRRGISSSKSRKII
;
A
#
# COMPACT_ATOMS: atom_id res chain seq x y z
N MET A 1 -26.65 -44.83 -67.74
CA MET A 1 -27.73 -44.92 -66.74
C MET A 1 -28.10 -43.51 -66.28
N HIS A 2 -29.17 -42.88 -66.79
CA HIS A 2 -29.60 -41.55 -66.32
C HIS A 2 -31.12 -41.25 -66.40
N ALA A 3 -31.95 -42.19 -66.87
CA ALA A 3 -33.40 -41.95 -66.96
C ALA A 3 -34.16 -42.11 -65.62
N PHE A 4 -33.56 -42.75 -64.61
CA PHE A 4 -34.25 -43.12 -63.36
C PHE A 4 -34.32 -41.99 -62.30
N SER A 5 -33.57 -40.90 -62.48
CA SER A 5 -33.42 -39.84 -61.45
C SER A 5 -34.40 -38.67 -61.57
N ILE A 6 -34.98 -38.43 -62.76
CA ILE A 6 -35.88 -37.28 -62.97
C ILE A 6 -37.31 -37.62 -62.52
N VAL A 7 -37.75 -38.86 -62.76
CA VAL A 7 -39.09 -39.33 -62.38
C VAL A 7 -39.27 -39.36 -60.86
N THR A 8 -38.22 -39.74 -60.12
CA THR A 8 -38.24 -39.79 -58.64
C THR A 8 -38.35 -38.40 -58.00
N ILE A 9 -37.70 -37.38 -58.57
CA ILE A 9 -37.82 -35.99 -58.10
C ILE A 9 -39.22 -35.43 -58.39
N GLY A 10 -39.78 -35.71 -59.56
CA GLY A 10 -41.13 -35.28 -59.92
C GLY A 10 -42.19 -35.82 -58.96
N ILE A 11 -42.09 -37.10 -58.60
CA ILE A 11 -43.00 -37.74 -57.63
C ILE A 11 -42.83 -37.14 -56.23
N PHE A 12 -41.59 -36.85 -55.80
CA PHE A 12 -41.33 -36.24 -54.50
C PHE A 12 -41.91 -34.82 -54.38
N VAL A 13 -41.73 -33.97 -55.39
CA VAL A 13 -42.25 -32.59 -55.38
C VAL A 13 -43.78 -32.55 -55.43
N ALA A 14 -44.40 -33.44 -56.21
CA ALA A 14 -45.85 -33.57 -56.27
C ALA A 14 -46.42 -34.09 -54.93
N GLY A 15 -45.78 -35.08 -54.31
CA GLY A 15 -46.14 -35.59 -52.99
C GLY A 15 -45.95 -34.55 -51.88
N TYR A 16 -44.88 -33.76 -51.93
CA TYR A 16 -44.60 -32.72 -50.95
C TYR A 16 -45.58 -31.54 -51.05
N SER A 17 -45.93 -31.13 -52.27
CA SER A 17 -46.88 -30.03 -52.50
C SER A 17 -48.31 -30.41 -52.07
N THR A 18 -48.72 -31.65 -52.32
CA THR A 18 -50.03 -32.16 -51.90
C THR A 18 -50.14 -32.33 -50.38
N ALA A 19 -49.08 -32.78 -49.71
CA ALA A 19 -49.06 -32.92 -48.25
C ALA A 19 -49.08 -31.57 -47.48
N ARG A 20 -48.65 -30.46 -48.09
CA ARG A 20 -48.55 -29.14 -47.46
C ARG A 20 -49.65 -28.15 -47.85
N TRP A 21 -50.57 -28.55 -48.73
CA TRP A 21 -51.67 -27.70 -49.18
C TRP A 21 -52.58 -27.26 -48.01
N ASP A 22 -52.72 -28.08 -46.96
CA ASP A 22 -53.47 -27.76 -45.72
C ASP A 22 -52.86 -26.57 -44.93
N LEU A 23 -51.56 -26.32 -45.05
CA LEU A 23 -50.93 -25.18 -44.37
C LEU A 23 -51.25 -23.86 -45.09
N VAL A 24 -51.29 -23.90 -46.42
CA VAL A 24 -51.60 -22.73 -47.25
C VAL A 24 -53.06 -22.33 -47.06
N THR A 25 -53.97 -23.31 -46.99
CA THR A 25 -55.38 -23.04 -46.69
C THR A 25 -55.57 -22.45 -45.30
N ARG A 26 -54.88 -22.95 -44.27
CA ARG A 26 -54.95 -22.37 -42.91
C ARG A 26 -54.39 -20.95 -42.83
N ILE A 27 -53.31 -20.64 -43.55
CA ILE A 27 -52.77 -19.26 -43.60
C ILE A 27 -53.77 -18.33 -44.31
N TYR A 28 -54.40 -18.81 -45.37
CA TYR A 28 -55.43 -18.08 -46.08
C TYR A 28 -56.67 -17.83 -45.19
N GLU A 29 -57.12 -18.83 -44.43
CA GLU A 29 -58.18 -18.70 -43.43
C GLU A 29 -57.80 -17.74 -42.30
N LEU A 30 -56.55 -17.78 -41.82
CA LEU A 30 -56.07 -16.85 -40.79
C LEU A 30 -56.03 -15.41 -41.31
N ALA A 31 -55.63 -15.21 -42.57
CA ALA A 31 -55.61 -13.89 -43.20
C ALA A 31 -57.02 -13.32 -43.36
N ILE A 32 -57.98 -14.15 -43.77
CA ILE A 32 -59.40 -13.78 -43.82
C ILE A 32 -59.93 -13.49 -42.42
N PHE A 33 -59.65 -14.35 -41.45
CA PHE A 33 -60.06 -14.15 -40.05
C PHE A 33 -59.52 -12.83 -39.48
N ALA A 34 -58.24 -12.51 -39.73
CA ALA A 34 -57.60 -11.28 -39.28
C ALA A 34 -58.18 -10.02 -39.96
N TRP A 35 -58.66 -10.16 -41.20
CA TRP A 35 -59.35 -9.12 -41.94
C TRP A 35 -60.78 -8.90 -41.42
N ASP A 36 -61.58 -9.97 -41.32
CA ASP A 36 -62.99 -9.91 -40.90
C ASP A 36 -63.14 -9.44 -39.44
N HIS A 37 -62.22 -9.82 -38.55
CA HIS A 37 -62.25 -9.40 -37.15
C HIS A 37 -61.54 -8.05 -36.90
N GLY A 38 -61.11 -7.35 -37.96
CA GLY A 38 -60.51 -6.02 -37.87
C GLY A 38 -59.21 -5.96 -37.06
N VAL A 39 -58.49 -7.08 -36.95
CA VAL A 39 -57.21 -7.13 -36.21
C VAL A 39 -56.20 -6.23 -36.88
N VAL A 40 -56.09 -6.30 -38.21
CA VAL A 40 -55.17 -5.45 -38.99
C VAL A 40 -55.46 -3.97 -38.73
N THR A 41 -56.71 -3.54 -38.77
CA THR A 41 -57.08 -2.12 -38.59
C THR A 41 -56.79 -1.61 -37.18
N ARG A 42 -57.01 -2.43 -36.14
CA ARG A 42 -56.65 -2.07 -34.74
C ARG A 42 -55.14 -1.96 -34.56
N THR A 43 -54.38 -2.88 -35.18
CA THR A 43 -52.92 -2.89 -35.11
C THR A 43 -52.34 -1.66 -35.82
N THR A 44 -52.88 -1.29 -36.99
CA THR A 44 -52.48 -0.08 -37.72
C THR A 44 -52.80 1.19 -36.95
N LYS A 45 -53.96 1.27 -36.28
CA LYS A 45 -54.32 2.41 -35.41
C LYS A 45 -53.38 2.53 -34.21
N GLY A 46 -53.05 1.40 -33.56
CA GLY A 46 -52.09 1.37 -32.47
C GLY A 46 -50.71 1.84 -32.91
N PHE A 47 -50.23 1.36 -34.06
CA PHE A 47 -48.96 1.78 -34.64
C PHE A 47 -48.94 3.27 -35.00
N ALA A 48 -50.02 3.80 -35.57
CA ALA A 48 -50.14 5.21 -35.90
C ALA A 48 -50.10 6.10 -34.65
N LEU A 49 -50.79 5.70 -33.58
CA LEU A 49 -50.85 6.47 -32.33
C LEU A 49 -49.52 6.47 -31.59
N LEU A 50 -48.82 5.32 -31.56
CA LEU A 50 -47.46 5.21 -31.03
C LEU A 50 -46.45 6.04 -31.84
N SER A 51 -46.56 6.00 -33.17
CA SER A 51 -45.72 6.81 -34.05
C SER A 51 -45.94 8.30 -33.82
N LEU A 52 -47.20 8.74 -33.69
CA LEU A 52 -47.54 10.13 -33.43
C LEU A 52 -47.00 10.62 -32.07
N LEU A 53 -47.09 9.80 -31.03
CA LEU A 53 -46.52 10.11 -29.71
C LEU A 53 -44.99 10.19 -29.76
N PHE A 54 -44.34 9.28 -30.50
CA PHE A 54 -42.89 9.31 -30.72
C PHE A 54 -42.45 10.60 -31.42
N PHE A 55 -43.14 11.02 -32.49
CA PHE A 55 -42.78 12.24 -33.24
C PHE A 55 -43.11 13.54 -32.49
N LEU A 56 -44.18 13.59 -31.70
CA LEU A 56 -44.59 14.82 -30.99
C LEU A 56 -43.85 15.04 -29.67
N PHE A 57 -43.47 13.99 -28.95
CA PHE A 57 -42.91 14.15 -27.61
C PHE A 57 -41.46 13.66 -27.52
N ILE A 58 -41.15 12.48 -28.05
CA ILE A 58 -39.81 11.91 -27.90
C ILE A 58 -38.81 12.62 -28.81
N LEU A 59 -39.14 12.83 -30.08
CA LEU A 59 -38.22 13.46 -31.04
C LEU A 59 -37.82 14.91 -30.64
N PRO A 60 -38.75 15.78 -30.17
CA PRO A 60 -38.39 17.12 -29.71
C PRO A 60 -37.57 17.09 -28.42
N VAL A 61 -37.89 16.22 -27.46
CA VAL A 61 -37.09 16.08 -26.24
C VAL A 61 -35.67 15.63 -26.55
N VAL A 62 -35.50 14.68 -27.47
CA VAL A 62 -34.17 14.24 -27.94
C VAL A 62 -33.43 15.38 -28.64
N ARG A 63 -34.12 16.19 -29.47
CA ARG A 63 -33.50 17.35 -30.11
C ARG A 63 -33.13 18.46 -29.12
N ILE A 64 -33.95 18.72 -28.11
CA ILE A 64 -33.64 19.70 -27.07
C ILE A 64 -32.45 19.21 -26.23
N ALA A 65 -32.42 17.93 -25.85
CA ALA A 65 -31.28 17.34 -25.14
C ALA A 65 -30.00 17.35 -25.99
N ALA A 66 -30.09 17.08 -27.29
CA ALA A 66 -28.96 17.20 -28.22
C ALA A 66 -28.49 18.67 -28.34
N HIS A 67 -29.43 19.62 -28.42
CA HIS A 67 -29.07 21.03 -28.53
C HIS A 67 -28.45 21.57 -27.23
N GLU A 68 -28.95 21.17 -26.05
CA GLU A 68 -28.32 21.54 -24.77
C GLU A 68 -26.95 20.90 -24.58
N THR A 69 -26.75 19.65 -25.02
CA THR A 69 -25.43 19.00 -24.96
C THR A 69 -24.41 19.65 -25.91
N ASP A 70 -24.83 20.07 -27.11
CA ASP A 70 -23.99 20.85 -28.03
C ASP A 70 -23.66 22.25 -27.46
N LEU A 71 -24.64 22.92 -26.83
CA LEU A 71 -24.43 24.23 -26.18
C LEU A 71 -23.47 24.16 -24.98
N ASP A 72 -23.51 23.07 -24.20
CA ASP A 72 -22.57 22.85 -23.09
C ASP A 72 -21.16 22.46 -23.59
N GLU A 73 -21.04 21.71 -24.69
CA GLU A 73 -19.74 21.46 -25.34
C GLU A 73 -19.11 22.76 -25.87
N ASP A 74 -19.89 23.63 -26.51
CA ASP A 74 -19.43 24.94 -26.96
C ASP A 74 -19.07 25.86 -25.78
N MET A 75 -19.83 25.86 -24.68
CA MET A 75 -19.48 26.64 -23.48
C MET A 75 -18.20 26.14 -22.76
N VAL A 76 -17.93 24.84 -22.75
CA VAL A 76 -16.75 24.25 -22.08
C VAL A 76 -15.48 24.40 -22.94
N THR A 77 -15.60 24.36 -24.27
CA THR A 77 -14.48 24.54 -25.20
C THR A 77 -14.02 26.00 -25.32
N HIS A 78 -14.93 26.96 -25.10
CA HIS A 78 -14.65 28.40 -25.14
C HIS A 78 -14.22 29.03 -23.81
N ASN A 79 -13.61 28.27 -22.90
CA ASN A 79 -12.82 28.92 -21.85
C ASN A 79 -11.49 29.38 -22.47
N GLY A 80 -11.44 30.64 -22.92
CA GLY A 80 -10.23 31.36 -23.33
C GLY A 80 -9.19 31.53 -22.22
N LEU A 81 -9.12 30.58 -21.27
CA LEU A 81 -8.17 30.50 -20.19
C LEU A 81 -6.87 29.83 -20.69
N MET A 82 -5.79 30.58 -20.72
CA MET A 82 -4.45 30.04 -20.96
C MET A 82 -3.77 29.69 -19.63
N ARG A 83 -3.25 28.47 -19.48
CA ARG A 83 -2.46 28.03 -18.32
C ARG A 83 -0.99 27.98 -18.68
N ILE A 84 -0.17 28.56 -17.82
CA ILE A 84 1.28 28.58 -17.98
C ILE A 84 1.90 28.06 -16.68
N PHE A 85 2.56 26.91 -16.74
CA PHE A 85 3.31 26.38 -15.61
C PHE A 85 4.69 27.02 -15.59
N TRP A 86 4.97 27.79 -14.55
CA TRP A 86 6.18 28.59 -14.39
C TRP A 86 7.03 28.07 -13.22
N PRO A 87 8.32 27.76 -13.43
CA PRO A 87 9.20 27.35 -12.33
C PRO A 87 9.55 28.54 -11.43
N SER A 88 9.53 28.33 -10.11
CA SER A 88 9.82 29.39 -9.13
C SER A 88 11.30 29.80 -9.03
N ASP A 89 12.22 28.95 -9.50
CA ASP A 89 13.68 29.12 -9.42
C ASP A 89 14.31 29.78 -10.66
N VAL A 90 13.47 30.28 -11.57
CA VAL A 90 13.92 31.01 -12.76
C VAL A 90 14.54 32.35 -12.35
N PRO A 91 15.69 32.76 -12.93
CA PRO A 91 16.29 34.06 -12.67
C PRO A 91 15.37 35.20 -13.15
N ASN A 92 15.15 36.21 -12.29
CA ASN A 92 14.30 37.38 -12.56
C ASN A 92 15.05 38.55 -13.20
N ASP A 93 16.14 38.26 -13.92
CA ASP A 93 16.94 39.30 -14.57
C ASP A 93 16.25 39.86 -15.80
N SER A 94 16.52 41.13 -16.14
CA SER A 94 16.04 41.77 -17.37
C SER A 94 16.77 41.29 -18.64
N ALA A 95 17.59 40.23 -18.54
CA ALA A 95 18.33 39.67 -19.66
C ALA A 95 17.38 39.02 -20.69
N PRO A 96 17.65 39.17 -22.00
CA PRO A 96 16.88 38.49 -23.03
C PRO A 96 17.17 36.98 -22.99
N GLY A 97 16.16 36.17 -23.25
CA GLY A 97 16.32 34.71 -23.25
C GLY A 97 15.21 33.96 -23.99
N VAL A 98 15.31 32.63 -23.99
CA VAL A 98 14.36 31.73 -24.65
C VAL A 98 13.73 30.79 -23.63
N LEU A 99 12.41 30.65 -23.70
CA LEU A 99 11.63 29.69 -22.93
C LEU A 99 11.68 28.32 -23.61
N VAL A 100 12.16 27.32 -22.89
CA VAL A 100 12.19 25.92 -23.36
C VAL A 100 11.26 25.08 -22.50
N GLY A 101 10.42 24.27 -23.14
CA GLY A 101 9.46 23.44 -22.42
C GLY A 101 8.57 22.58 -23.29
N PHE A 102 7.40 22.22 -22.76
CA PHE A 102 6.39 21.41 -23.43
C PHE A 102 5.18 22.27 -23.77
N GLN A 103 4.68 22.10 -25.00
CA GLN A 103 3.41 22.67 -25.44
C GLN A 103 2.37 21.56 -25.44
N ASN A 104 1.57 21.46 -24.37
CA ASN A 104 0.56 20.40 -24.21
C ASN A 104 -0.68 20.68 -25.07
N SER A 105 -1.09 21.96 -25.15
CA SER A 105 -2.13 22.44 -26.06
C SER A 105 -1.84 23.89 -26.48
N LYS A 106 -2.71 24.48 -27.32
CA LYS A 106 -2.59 25.92 -27.67
C LYS A 106 -2.73 26.84 -26.45
N THR A 107 -3.42 26.38 -25.41
CA THR A 107 -3.73 27.14 -24.18
C THR A 107 -3.08 26.55 -22.93
N ASP A 108 -2.27 25.49 -23.05
CA ASP A 108 -1.63 24.81 -21.92
C ASP A 108 -0.14 24.62 -22.19
N VAL A 109 0.66 25.44 -21.52
CA VAL A 109 2.08 25.58 -21.77
C VAL A 109 2.86 25.28 -20.50
N PHE A 110 3.87 24.43 -20.61
CA PHE A 110 4.72 24.04 -19.50
C PHE A 110 6.16 24.53 -19.73
N VAL A 111 6.64 25.45 -18.90
CA VAL A 111 8.01 25.96 -19.00
C VAL A 111 8.92 25.06 -18.16
N VAL A 112 9.94 24.48 -18.80
CA VAL A 112 10.95 23.63 -18.14
C VAL A 112 12.16 24.46 -17.74
N ALA A 113 12.67 25.32 -18.62
CA ALA A 113 13.87 26.11 -18.39
C ALA A 113 13.81 27.46 -19.13
N VAL A 114 14.54 28.45 -18.62
CA VAL A 114 14.80 29.72 -19.28
C VAL A 114 16.29 29.82 -19.59
N LEU A 115 16.62 29.93 -20.87
CA LEU A 115 18.00 30.05 -21.35
C LEU A 115 18.28 31.54 -21.63
N GLN A 116 19.09 32.18 -20.78
CA GLN A 116 19.48 33.59 -20.92
C GLN A 116 20.58 33.77 -21.99
N ASP A 117 20.62 34.94 -22.62
CA ASP A 117 21.63 35.37 -23.60
C ASP A 117 21.73 34.50 -24.87
N VAL A 118 20.63 33.86 -25.28
CA VAL A 118 20.56 33.06 -26.51
C VAL A 118 19.42 33.50 -27.40
N GLU A 119 19.59 33.41 -28.73
CA GLU A 119 18.55 33.69 -29.71
C GLU A 119 17.62 32.49 -29.96
N LEU A 120 16.32 32.75 -30.18
CA LEU A 120 15.28 31.74 -30.40
C LEU A 120 15.65 30.72 -31.49
N ARG A 121 16.09 31.19 -32.67
CA ARG A 121 16.44 30.33 -33.82
C ARG A 121 17.60 29.39 -33.51
N GLN A 122 18.56 29.83 -32.70
CA GLN A 122 19.71 29.01 -32.34
C GLN A 122 19.29 27.89 -31.38
N VAL A 123 18.39 28.19 -30.44
CA VAL A 123 17.83 27.19 -29.50
C VAL A 123 16.97 26.17 -30.23
N GLU A 124 16.10 26.60 -31.15
CA GLU A 124 15.28 25.69 -31.96
C GLU A 124 16.14 24.71 -32.76
N ASN A 125 17.15 25.22 -33.47
CA ASN A 125 18.10 24.38 -34.20
C ASN A 125 18.88 23.46 -33.25
N ALA A 126 19.29 23.96 -32.08
CA ALA A 126 20.03 23.20 -31.08
C ALA A 126 19.19 22.04 -30.48
N LEU A 127 17.87 22.25 -30.31
CA LEU A 127 16.92 21.23 -29.87
C LEU A 127 16.66 20.18 -30.96
N LEU A 128 16.46 20.60 -32.21
CA LEU A 128 16.26 19.69 -33.34
C LEU A 128 17.47 18.77 -33.58
N VAL A 129 18.68 19.31 -33.44
CA VAL A 129 19.93 18.53 -33.56
C VAL A 129 20.25 17.75 -32.28
N GLY A 130 19.57 18.03 -31.17
CA GLY A 130 19.80 17.37 -29.88
C GLY A 130 21.09 17.81 -29.16
N THR A 131 21.68 18.94 -29.55
CA THR A 131 22.92 19.47 -28.93
C THR A 131 22.73 19.85 -27.46
N LEU A 132 21.57 20.42 -27.13
CA LEU A 132 21.17 20.79 -25.77
C LEU A 132 20.91 19.59 -24.86
N LEU A 133 20.64 18.43 -25.45
CA LEU A 133 20.37 17.18 -24.76
C LEU A 133 21.58 16.23 -24.79
N ARG A 134 22.73 16.69 -25.31
CA ARG A 134 23.93 15.87 -25.44
C ARG A 134 24.56 15.57 -24.08
N HIS A 135 25.24 14.43 -23.96
CA HIS A 135 25.88 13.96 -22.72
C HIS A 135 24.90 13.74 -21.56
N SER A 136 23.70 13.25 -21.85
CA SER A 136 22.80 12.79 -20.79
C SER A 136 23.39 11.57 -20.06
N PRO A 137 23.21 11.47 -18.73
CA PRO A 137 23.66 10.32 -17.96
C PRO A 137 22.88 9.04 -18.29
N HIS A 138 21.62 9.17 -18.69
CA HIS A 138 20.70 8.07 -19.01
C HIS A 138 19.93 8.35 -20.31
N ASP A 139 19.14 7.38 -20.77
CA ASP A 139 18.30 7.52 -21.96
C ASP A 139 17.23 8.61 -21.75
N ILE A 140 17.23 9.62 -22.63
CA ILE A 140 16.35 10.79 -22.54
C ILE A 140 14.96 10.45 -23.07
N GLN A 141 14.85 9.48 -23.99
CA GLN A 141 13.57 9.10 -24.59
C GLN A 141 12.61 8.54 -23.53
N GLU A 142 13.11 7.76 -22.56
CA GLU A 142 12.33 7.26 -21.43
C GLU A 142 11.74 8.40 -20.59
N LEU A 143 12.52 9.45 -20.34
CA LEU A 143 12.10 10.62 -19.55
C LEU A 143 11.08 11.49 -20.32
N LEU A 144 11.31 11.73 -21.61
CA LEU A 144 10.40 12.48 -22.47
C LEU A 144 9.06 11.75 -22.66
N GLN A 145 9.09 10.44 -22.92
CA GLN A 145 7.89 9.61 -23.06
C GLN A 145 7.02 9.68 -21.79
N ARG A 146 7.64 9.71 -20.61
CA ARG A 146 6.94 9.85 -19.34
C ARG A 146 6.31 11.23 -19.14
N CYS A 147 6.92 12.27 -19.72
CA CYS A 147 6.34 13.60 -19.81
C CYS A 147 5.21 13.71 -20.84
N GLY A 148 4.94 12.65 -21.62
CA GLY A 148 3.93 12.62 -22.69
C GLY A 148 4.37 13.22 -24.02
N HIS A 149 5.67 13.47 -24.20
CA HIS A 149 6.23 14.15 -25.38
C HIS A 149 7.42 13.40 -25.97
N CYS A 150 7.74 13.65 -27.24
CA CYS A 150 8.92 13.06 -27.89
C CYS A 150 10.13 14.02 -27.93
N ALA A 151 9.91 15.31 -27.72
CA ALA A 151 10.94 16.35 -27.78
C ALA A 151 10.53 17.59 -27.00
N LEU A 152 11.53 18.37 -26.55
CA LEU A 152 11.34 19.72 -26.03
C LEU A 152 11.19 20.72 -27.18
N ARG A 153 10.45 21.81 -26.95
CA ARG A 153 10.29 22.90 -27.91
C ARG A 153 10.68 24.24 -27.30
N ALA A 154 11.09 25.17 -28.15
CA ALA A 154 11.15 26.57 -27.78
C ALA A 154 9.71 27.12 -27.79
N VAL A 155 9.26 27.59 -26.65
CA VAL A 155 7.87 27.98 -26.39
C VAL A 155 7.67 29.49 -26.59
N GLY A 156 8.71 30.27 -26.31
CA GLY A 156 8.60 31.71 -26.12
C GLY A 156 9.93 32.41 -25.94
N CYS A 157 9.87 33.73 -25.83
CA CYS A 157 11.02 34.61 -25.54
C CYS A 157 10.80 35.33 -24.21
N VAL A 158 11.89 35.54 -23.47
CA VAL A 158 11.92 36.35 -22.25
C VAL A 158 12.60 37.68 -22.56
N ASN A 159 12.01 38.80 -22.14
CA ASN A 159 12.57 40.15 -22.29
C ASN A 159 13.07 40.44 -23.72
N SER A 160 12.23 40.17 -24.73
CA SER A 160 12.60 40.41 -26.13
C SER A 160 12.84 41.91 -26.39
N LYS A 161 13.86 42.22 -27.19
CA LYS A 161 14.21 43.59 -27.60
C LYS A 161 13.44 44.06 -28.84
N SER A 162 12.80 43.15 -29.56
CA SER A 162 11.92 43.47 -30.70
C SER A 162 10.53 43.87 -30.20
N SER A 163 9.96 44.95 -30.75
CA SER A 163 8.56 45.33 -30.48
C SER A 163 7.61 44.20 -30.89
N PRO A 164 6.50 43.97 -30.16
CA PRO A 164 5.50 42.99 -30.55
C PRO A 164 4.86 43.42 -31.87
N ASP A 165 5.11 42.70 -32.97
CA ASP A 165 4.49 43.00 -34.26
C ASP A 165 3.03 42.49 -34.25
N GLN A 166 2.10 43.31 -34.75
CA GLN A 166 0.65 43.08 -34.71
C GLN A 166 0.13 41.87 -35.53
N HIS A 167 1.01 41.06 -36.12
CA HIS A 167 0.65 39.99 -37.05
C HIS A 167 0.66 38.59 -36.41
N GLY A 168 -0.22 38.35 -35.43
CA GLY A 168 -0.91 37.08 -35.11
C GLY A 168 -0.14 35.74 -34.98
N THR A 169 1.18 35.70 -35.11
CA THR A 169 1.98 34.46 -35.25
C THR A 169 3.25 34.50 -34.40
N GLU A 170 3.26 35.29 -33.32
CA GLU A 170 4.44 35.41 -32.46
C GLU A 170 4.44 34.40 -31.31
N PRO A 171 5.63 33.93 -30.90
CA PRO A 171 5.81 33.06 -29.74
C PRO A 171 5.49 33.81 -28.43
N LEU A 172 5.14 33.08 -27.37
CA LEU A 172 4.80 33.64 -26.05
C LEU A 172 5.90 34.59 -25.55
N THR A 173 5.58 35.87 -25.28
CA THR A 173 6.54 36.83 -24.72
C THR A 173 6.31 37.05 -23.24
N VAL A 174 7.38 36.89 -22.45
CA VAL A 174 7.33 37.02 -20.99
C VAL A 174 8.34 38.06 -20.54
N TYR A 175 7.90 38.99 -19.70
CA TYR A 175 8.74 40.01 -19.09
C TYR A 175 9.01 39.65 -17.63
N THR A 176 10.29 39.62 -17.27
CA THR A 176 10.76 39.40 -15.90
C THR A 176 11.51 40.64 -15.45
N GLU A 177 11.12 41.18 -14.30
CA GLU A 177 11.74 42.35 -13.70
C GLU A 177 12.30 41.96 -12.33
N PRO A 178 13.48 42.46 -11.92
CA PRO A 178 14.03 42.19 -10.59
C PRO A 178 13.11 42.64 -9.44
N SER A 179 12.28 43.67 -9.69
CA SER A 179 11.30 44.22 -8.75
C SER A 179 10.00 43.40 -8.66
N ALA A 180 9.72 42.54 -9.64
CA ALA A 180 8.49 41.77 -9.70
C ALA A 180 8.73 40.33 -9.23
N ARG A 181 7.90 39.85 -8.30
CA ARG A 181 7.96 38.46 -7.81
C ARG A 181 7.50 37.45 -8.86
N PHE A 182 6.61 37.86 -9.76
CA PHE A 182 5.99 36.99 -10.77
C PHE A 182 6.20 37.54 -12.18
N PRO A 183 6.30 36.67 -13.19
CA PRO A 183 6.49 37.08 -14.58
C PRO A 183 5.25 37.76 -15.15
N ARG A 184 5.43 38.86 -15.87
CA ARG A 184 4.37 39.50 -16.66
C ARG A 184 4.29 38.84 -18.03
N ILE A 185 3.15 38.29 -18.38
CA ILE A 185 2.96 37.60 -19.67
C ILE A 185 2.23 38.51 -20.63
N HIS A 186 2.76 38.63 -21.84
CA HIS A 186 2.07 39.26 -22.96
C HIS A 186 1.75 38.18 -23.99
N CYS A 187 0.45 38.05 -24.32
CA CYS A 187 0.00 37.11 -25.33
C CYS A 187 -0.66 37.88 -26.49
N PRO A 188 -0.21 37.67 -27.74
CA PRO A 188 -0.73 38.42 -28.89
C PRO A 188 -2.12 37.96 -29.36
N THR A 189 -2.70 36.91 -28.76
CA THR A 189 -3.93 36.30 -29.28
C THR A 189 -5.18 36.96 -28.68
N THR A 190 -6.01 37.59 -29.52
CA THR A 190 -7.29 38.23 -29.15
C THR A 190 -8.38 37.25 -28.69
N ALA A 191 -8.14 35.93 -28.80
CA ALA A 191 -9.07 34.87 -28.43
C ALA A 191 -8.94 34.40 -26.95
N ILE A 192 -7.97 34.92 -26.18
CA ILE A 192 -7.71 34.52 -24.80
C ILE A 192 -8.36 35.53 -23.84
N THR A 193 -9.28 35.04 -23.01
CA THR A 193 -10.07 35.83 -22.05
C THR A 193 -9.37 35.99 -20.70
N ALA A 194 -8.54 35.03 -20.29
CA ALA A 194 -7.82 35.04 -19.01
C ALA A 194 -6.53 34.22 -19.05
N ILE A 195 -5.56 34.58 -18.22
CA ILE A 195 -4.29 33.84 -18.09
C ILE A 195 -4.12 33.37 -16.64
N GLN A 196 -3.76 32.10 -16.46
CA GLN A 196 -3.45 31.50 -15.17
C GLN A 196 -1.99 31.05 -15.15
N VAL A 197 -1.20 31.67 -14.28
CA VAL A 197 0.21 31.33 -14.08
C VAL A 197 0.31 30.42 -12.88
N ILE A 198 0.61 29.15 -13.12
CA ILE A 198 0.79 28.15 -12.07
C ILE A 198 2.27 28.09 -11.74
N VAL A 199 2.66 28.76 -10.66
CA VAL A 199 4.03 28.74 -10.15
C VAL A 199 4.25 27.44 -9.40
N TYR A 200 5.32 26.71 -9.73
CA TYR A 200 5.67 25.46 -9.07
C TYR A 200 7.12 25.47 -8.59
N ASP A 201 7.35 24.89 -7.42
CA ASP A 201 8.70 24.64 -6.90
C ASP A 201 9.23 23.33 -7.48
N ARG A 202 10.42 23.36 -8.09
CA ARG A 202 11.03 22.17 -8.69
C ARG A 202 11.42 21.17 -7.59
N PRO A 203 10.88 19.93 -7.60
CA PRO A 203 11.28 18.93 -6.63
C PRO A 203 12.71 18.47 -6.91
N HIS A 204 13.52 18.36 -5.86
CA HIS A 204 14.92 17.94 -6.00
C HIS A 204 15.05 16.40 -6.01
N PRO A 205 15.44 15.77 -7.13
CA PRO A 205 15.43 14.31 -7.28
C PRO A 205 16.49 13.62 -6.42
N THR A 206 17.69 14.23 -6.25
CA THR A 206 18.74 13.70 -5.35
C THR A 206 18.31 13.64 -3.89
N ARG A 207 17.36 14.49 -3.48
CA ARG A 207 16.75 14.47 -2.15
C ARG A 207 15.53 13.55 -2.08
N MET A 208 15.14 12.93 -3.20
CA MET A 208 13.93 12.12 -3.36
C MET A 208 12.63 12.90 -3.10
N GLN A 209 12.63 14.19 -3.40
CA GLN A 209 11.41 14.98 -3.40
C GLN A 209 10.66 14.74 -4.70
N TYR A 210 9.33 14.64 -4.63
CA TYR A 210 8.47 14.55 -5.80
C TYR A 210 7.03 14.90 -5.44
N LEU A 211 6.25 15.30 -6.44
CA LEU A 211 4.82 15.54 -6.33
C LEU A 211 4.04 14.29 -6.78
N SER A 212 2.95 14.01 -6.08
CA SER A 212 2.03 12.93 -6.42
C SER A 212 0.60 13.33 -6.12
N LEU A 213 -0.31 12.90 -6.98
CA LEU A 213 -1.76 13.08 -6.78
C LEU A 213 -2.30 12.14 -5.70
N ASN A 214 -1.68 10.96 -5.55
CA ASN A 214 -2.09 9.94 -4.60
C ASN A 214 -1.10 9.87 -3.44
N PRO A 215 -1.57 9.59 -2.21
CA PRO A 215 -0.69 9.42 -1.07
C PRO A 215 0.23 8.21 -1.28
N ILE A 216 1.50 8.36 -0.90
CA ILE A 216 2.46 7.26 -0.95
C ILE A 216 2.04 6.09 -0.04
N THR A 217 2.06 4.86 -0.57
CA THR A 217 1.69 3.65 0.18
C THR A 217 2.91 3.08 0.92
N LEU A 218 2.88 3.13 2.25
CA LEU A 218 3.97 2.58 3.07
C LEU A 218 3.96 1.05 3.14
N ALA A 219 2.79 0.40 3.09
CA ALA A 219 2.64 -1.06 3.09
C ALA A 219 2.51 -1.65 1.67
N LEU A 220 2.82 -2.94 1.49
CA LEU A 220 2.60 -3.66 0.23
C LEU A 220 1.10 -3.90 0.01
N GLY A 221 0.55 -3.41 -1.12
CA GLY A 221 -0.88 -3.50 -1.45
C GLY A 221 -1.40 -4.91 -1.77
N ASP A 222 -0.52 -5.88 -2.05
CA ASP A 222 -0.87 -7.22 -2.54
C ASP A 222 -1.55 -8.15 -1.52
N LYS A 223 -1.69 -7.72 -0.25
CA LYS A 223 -2.20 -8.58 0.83
C LYS A 223 -3.72 -8.65 0.94
N THR A 224 -4.47 -8.03 0.03
CA THR A 224 -5.94 -8.05 0.06
C THR A 224 -6.56 -9.35 -0.46
N ARG A 225 -5.78 -10.27 -1.04
CA ARG A 225 -6.35 -11.41 -1.81
C ARG A 225 -6.01 -12.85 -1.36
N VAL A 226 -5.09 -13.11 -0.42
CA VAL A 226 -4.48 -14.48 -0.33
C VAL A 226 -4.40 -15.10 1.07
N THR A 227 -5.35 -14.89 1.99
CA THR A 227 -5.39 -15.77 3.17
C THR A 227 -6.82 -16.11 3.53
N GLU A 228 -7.20 -17.38 3.32
CA GLU A 228 -8.41 -17.99 3.89
C GLU A 228 -8.39 -17.80 5.41
N TRP A 229 -9.49 -17.25 5.92
CA TRP A 229 -9.70 -16.95 7.34
C TRP A 229 -10.37 -18.15 8.02
N ASP A 230 -10.05 -18.41 9.29
CA ASP A 230 -10.76 -19.42 10.09
C ASP A 230 -12.25 -19.07 10.22
N GLY A 231 -13.13 -20.07 10.17
CA GLY A 231 -14.58 -19.92 9.98
C GLY A 231 -15.29 -18.88 10.85
N VAL A 232 -14.91 -18.69 12.10
CA VAL A 232 -15.53 -17.69 13.01
C VAL A 232 -15.15 -16.24 12.66
N PHE A 233 -13.91 -16.03 12.20
CA PHE A 233 -13.44 -14.71 11.73
C PHE A 233 -13.75 -14.49 10.24
N ALA A 234 -13.85 -15.57 9.47
CA ALA A 234 -14.32 -15.53 8.09
C ALA A 234 -15.69 -14.87 8.01
N GLU A 235 -16.65 -15.24 8.87
CA GLU A 235 -17.97 -14.59 8.90
C GLU A 235 -17.90 -13.09 9.25
N HIS A 236 -17.06 -12.70 10.21
CA HIS A 236 -16.91 -11.29 10.61
C HIS A 236 -16.17 -10.45 9.56
N GLU A 237 -15.14 -10.99 8.91
CA GLU A 237 -14.42 -10.32 7.83
C GLU A 237 -15.22 -10.32 6.53
N GLU A 238 -16.00 -11.36 6.26
CA GLU A 238 -17.00 -11.36 5.20
C GLU A 238 -18.06 -10.29 5.45
N ALA A 239 -18.52 -10.13 6.70
CA ALA A 239 -19.44 -9.05 7.06
C ALA A 239 -18.79 -7.67 6.86
N GLU A 240 -17.53 -7.48 7.27
CA GLU A 240 -16.81 -6.22 7.08
C GLU A 240 -16.52 -5.93 5.60
N THR A 241 -16.14 -6.94 4.82
CA THR A 241 -15.91 -6.79 3.37
C THR A 241 -17.23 -6.52 2.65
N LYS A 242 -18.34 -7.15 3.06
CA LYS A 242 -19.70 -6.81 2.61
C LYS A 242 -20.06 -5.37 2.98
N GLU A 243 -19.74 -4.90 4.18
CA GLU A 243 -19.97 -3.52 4.60
C GLU A 243 -19.13 -2.52 3.79
N ARG A 244 -17.85 -2.84 3.53
CA ARG A 244 -16.95 -2.03 2.66
C ARG A 244 -17.47 -1.97 1.24
N LYS A 245 -17.91 -3.11 0.68
CA LYS A 245 -18.56 -3.16 -0.64
C LYS A 245 -19.84 -2.33 -0.64
N ARG A 246 -20.71 -2.47 0.35
CA ARG A 246 -21.92 -1.65 0.51
C ARG A 246 -21.60 -0.16 0.60
N LYS A 247 -20.56 0.25 1.32
CA LYS A 247 -20.11 1.65 1.40
C LYS A 247 -19.57 2.14 0.06
N ALA A 248 -18.79 1.32 -0.65
CA ALA A 248 -18.30 1.67 -1.99
C ALA A 248 -19.46 1.80 -2.97
N GLU A 249 -20.41 0.86 -2.97
CA GLU A 249 -21.65 0.93 -3.74
C GLU A 249 -22.48 2.16 -3.36
N LEU A 250 -22.52 2.53 -2.07
CA LEU A 250 -23.21 3.73 -1.61
C LEU A 250 -22.51 5.00 -2.08
N ILE A 251 -21.18 5.05 -2.07
CA ILE A 251 -20.40 6.14 -2.66
C ILE A 251 -20.68 6.22 -4.16
N ASP A 252 -20.73 5.10 -4.87
CA ASP A 252 -21.04 5.07 -6.30
C ASP A 252 -22.49 5.48 -6.57
N ARG A 253 -23.44 5.08 -5.73
CA ARG A 253 -24.83 5.59 -5.78
C ARG A 253 -24.89 7.08 -5.48
N LEU A 254 -24.13 7.58 -4.50
CA LEU A 254 -24.02 9.01 -4.23
C LEU A 254 -23.47 9.77 -5.44
N LYS A 255 -22.50 9.21 -6.16
CA LYS A 255 -22.02 9.77 -7.44
C LYS A 255 -23.11 9.81 -8.51
N LEU A 256 -24.05 8.86 -8.51
CA LEU A 256 -25.22 8.88 -9.41
C LEU A 256 -26.29 9.90 -8.97
N HIS A 257 -26.36 10.24 -7.68
CA HIS A 257 -27.27 11.24 -7.14
C HIS A 257 -26.74 12.68 -7.28
N THR A 258 -25.47 12.87 -7.63
CA THR A 258 -24.97 14.18 -8.07
C THR A 258 -25.66 14.56 -9.38
N VAL A 259 -26.62 15.47 -9.29
CA VAL A 259 -27.52 15.92 -10.37
C VAL A 259 -26.77 16.49 -11.58
N ILE A 260 -25.52 16.94 -11.39
CA ILE A 260 -24.66 17.48 -12.44
C ILE A 260 -23.30 16.76 -12.37
N ALA A 261 -23.13 15.73 -13.18
CA ALA A 261 -21.82 15.10 -13.41
C ALA A 261 -21.11 15.87 -14.52
N ARG A 262 -20.21 16.79 -14.16
CA ARG A 262 -19.38 17.47 -15.15
C ARG A 262 -18.36 16.46 -15.70
N PRO A 263 -18.32 16.21 -17.02
CA PRO A 263 -17.28 15.37 -17.59
C PRO A 263 -15.91 16.00 -17.26
N PRO A 264 -14.89 15.18 -16.93
CA PRO A 264 -13.58 15.71 -16.62
C PRO A 264 -13.06 16.48 -17.83
N THR A 265 -12.69 17.74 -17.63
CA THR A 265 -12.21 18.58 -18.73
C THR A 265 -10.88 18.04 -19.27
N GLN A 266 -10.55 18.33 -20.53
CA GLN A 266 -9.23 17.97 -21.09
C GLN A 266 -8.06 18.49 -20.22
N LYS A 267 -8.27 19.65 -19.58
CA LYS A 267 -7.35 20.28 -18.64
C LYS A 267 -7.15 19.50 -17.33
N GLU A 268 -8.18 18.80 -16.85
CA GLU A 268 -8.11 17.91 -15.68
C GLU A 268 -7.49 16.56 -16.03
N LEU A 269 -7.84 16.00 -17.20
CA LEU A 269 -7.25 14.74 -17.69
C LEU A 269 -5.73 14.86 -17.94
N ALA A 270 -5.24 16.06 -18.24
CA ALA A 270 -3.80 16.33 -18.40
C ALA A 270 -3.03 16.45 -17.06
N LEU A 271 -3.71 16.55 -15.91
CA LEU A 271 -3.06 16.80 -14.61
C LEU A 271 -2.02 15.73 -14.22
N PRO A 272 -2.25 14.40 -14.38
CA PRO A 272 -1.23 13.40 -14.05
C PRO A 272 0.05 13.56 -14.87
N MET A 273 -0.09 13.86 -16.17
CA MET A 273 1.03 14.13 -17.07
C MET A 273 1.80 15.39 -16.65
N LEU A 274 1.10 16.47 -16.31
CA LEU A 274 1.67 17.72 -15.84
C LEU A 274 2.51 17.52 -14.56
N ILE A 275 2.04 16.70 -13.62
CA ILE A 275 2.79 16.39 -12.40
C ILE A 275 4.08 15.61 -12.72
N GLU A 276 4.05 14.70 -13.69
CA GLU A 276 5.28 14.03 -14.15
C GLU A 276 6.25 15.01 -14.84
N GLN A 277 5.74 15.98 -15.60
CA GLN A 277 6.55 17.07 -16.16
C GLN A 277 7.22 17.91 -15.06
N VAL A 278 6.49 18.23 -13.97
CA VAL A 278 7.07 18.91 -12.79
C VAL A 278 8.17 18.06 -12.16
N ASN A 279 7.93 16.77 -11.95
CA ASN A 279 8.93 15.87 -11.34
C ASN A 279 10.22 15.74 -12.18
N CYS A 280 10.11 15.80 -13.51
CA CYS A 280 11.26 15.71 -14.41
C CYS A 280 11.95 17.06 -14.67
N SER A 281 11.29 18.18 -14.34
CA SER A 281 11.74 19.54 -14.68
C SER A 281 13.15 19.89 -14.17
N TYR A 282 13.51 19.41 -12.97
CA TYR A 282 14.82 19.69 -12.36
C TYR A 282 15.98 19.08 -13.17
N GLU A 283 15.89 17.80 -13.51
CA GLU A 283 16.96 17.10 -14.27
C GLU A 283 17.04 17.63 -15.71
N LEU A 284 15.89 17.92 -16.33
CA LEU A 284 15.85 18.54 -17.66
C LEU A 284 16.49 19.93 -17.64
N ASN A 285 16.14 20.79 -16.69
CA ASN A 285 16.75 22.10 -16.56
C ASN A 285 18.26 21.98 -16.31
N ALA A 286 18.70 21.08 -15.42
CA ALA A 286 20.13 20.87 -15.15
C ALA A 286 20.90 20.45 -16.42
N LEU A 287 20.32 19.58 -17.27
CA LEU A 287 20.93 19.22 -18.56
C LEU A 287 20.99 20.41 -19.53
N LEU A 288 19.88 21.15 -19.68
CA LEU A 288 19.81 22.30 -20.58
C LEU A 288 20.81 23.39 -20.18
N GLN A 289 20.89 23.70 -18.88
CA GLN A 289 21.84 24.69 -18.35
C GLN A 289 23.29 24.23 -18.46
N LYS A 290 23.58 22.94 -18.28
CA LYS A 290 24.93 22.39 -18.49
C LYS A 290 25.40 22.56 -19.94
N ASN A 291 24.48 22.49 -20.89
CA ASN A 291 24.76 22.50 -22.32
C ASN A 291 24.57 23.87 -22.99
N ILE A 292 24.12 24.90 -22.25
CA ILE A 292 23.89 26.24 -22.78
C ILE A 292 25.15 26.84 -23.42
N GLY A 293 26.31 26.63 -22.81
CA GLY A 293 27.60 27.12 -23.30
C GLY A 293 28.15 26.41 -24.55
N MET A 294 27.48 25.35 -25.03
CA MET A 294 27.78 24.74 -26.33
C MET A 294 27.08 25.47 -27.48
N ILE A 295 26.09 26.31 -27.18
CA ILE A 295 25.42 27.17 -28.15
C ILE A 295 26.33 28.37 -28.43
N GLY A 296 26.67 28.59 -29.70
CA GLY A 296 27.48 29.74 -30.15
C GLY A 296 29.00 29.61 -30.01
N ARG A 297 29.55 28.48 -29.54
CA ARG A 297 31.01 28.32 -29.39
C ARG A 297 31.71 27.63 -30.58
N ARG A 298 32.76 28.29 -31.09
CA ARG A 298 33.84 27.71 -31.93
C ARG A 298 34.76 26.85 -31.04
N MET A 299 35.18 25.67 -31.51
CA MET A 299 36.06 24.73 -30.79
C MET A 299 37.23 25.42 -30.06
N LYS A 300 37.48 25.03 -28.80
CA LYS A 300 38.56 25.58 -27.97
C LYS A 300 39.95 25.35 -28.61
N ARG A 301 40.80 26.36 -28.38
CA ARG A 301 42.22 26.49 -28.75
C ARG A 301 43.09 25.36 -28.15
N ALA A 302 44.11 24.93 -28.89
CA ALA A 302 45.06 23.91 -28.45
C ALA A 302 45.88 24.36 -27.21
N LEU A 303 46.01 23.46 -26.24
CA LEU A 303 46.69 23.66 -24.95
C LEU A 303 48.21 23.87 -25.10
N SER A 304 48.77 24.68 -24.19
CA SER A 304 50.19 25.06 -24.15
C SER A 304 51.09 23.95 -23.56
N VAL A 305 52.38 23.98 -23.91
CA VAL A 305 53.35 22.90 -23.64
C VAL A 305 53.63 22.69 -22.13
N SER A 306 53.45 23.71 -21.28
CA SER A 306 53.62 23.62 -19.82
C SER A 306 52.44 22.95 -19.11
N GLU A 307 51.20 23.18 -19.57
CA GLU A 307 50.01 22.45 -19.10
C GLU A 307 50.11 20.96 -19.44
N ARG A 308 50.71 20.64 -20.59
CA ARG A 308 50.93 19.26 -21.07
C ARG A 308 51.91 18.46 -20.20
N MET A 309 52.87 19.12 -19.54
CA MET A 309 53.83 18.46 -18.64
C MET A 309 53.26 18.24 -17.24
N ALA A 310 52.41 19.16 -16.75
CA ALA A 310 51.69 18.97 -15.49
C ALA A 310 50.64 17.85 -15.59
N GLU A 311 49.96 17.70 -16.73
CA GLU A 311 49.07 16.57 -17.01
C GLU A 311 49.84 15.23 -17.06
N SER A 312 51.07 15.20 -17.58
CA SER A 312 51.90 13.98 -17.68
C SER A 312 52.24 13.36 -16.32
N ALA A 313 52.47 14.17 -15.29
CA ALA A 313 52.80 13.69 -13.95
C ALA A 313 51.56 13.11 -13.22
N ASN A 314 50.39 13.75 -13.36
CA ASN A 314 49.13 13.20 -12.88
C ASN A 314 48.76 11.90 -13.62
N ASN A 315 49.02 11.82 -14.92
CA ASN A 315 48.75 10.63 -15.73
C ASN A 315 49.53 9.38 -15.27
N LEU A 316 50.75 9.54 -14.74
CA LEU A 316 51.53 8.41 -14.22
C LEU A 316 50.96 7.85 -12.91
N TRP A 317 50.54 8.73 -12.00
CA TRP A 317 49.87 8.32 -10.77
C TRP A 317 48.51 7.70 -11.06
N ASP A 318 47.76 8.29 -12.00
CA ASP A 318 46.51 7.75 -12.52
C ASP A 318 46.72 6.37 -13.16
N TYR A 319 47.83 6.16 -13.87
CA TYR A 319 48.17 4.87 -14.46
C TYR A 319 48.48 3.81 -13.40
N ALA A 320 49.29 4.14 -12.39
CA ALA A 320 49.60 3.24 -11.29
C ALA A 320 48.33 2.86 -10.49
N TRP A 321 47.49 3.85 -10.19
CA TRP A 321 46.19 3.63 -9.56
C TRP A 321 45.25 2.80 -10.43
N MET A 322 45.24 3.03 -11.75
CA MET A 322 44.44 2.29 -12.71
C MET A 322 44.87 0.82 -12.81
N VAL A 323 46.17 0.52 -12.77
CA VAL A 323 46.70 -0.86 -12.72
C VAL A 323 46.31 -1.54 -11.41
N LEU A 324 46.46 -0.87 -10.27
CA LEU A 324 46.07 -1.43 -8.97
C LEU A 324 44.56 -1.68 -8.88
N ALA A 325 43.76 -0.72 -9.34
CA ALA A 325 42.31 -0.84 -9.44
C ALA A 325 41.90 -1.92 -10.44
N TYR A 326 42.64 -2.12 -11.54
CA TYR A 326 42.43 -3.18 -12.51
C TYR A 326 42.67 -4.56 -11.88
N VAL A 327 43.79 -4.75 -11.18
CA VAL A 327 44.09 -6.02 -10.47
C VAL A 327 43.00 -6.32 -9.45
N PHE A 328 42.62 -5.33 -8.63
CA PHE A 328 41.54 -5.48 -7.66
C PHE A 328 40.20 -5.84 -8.33
N ARG A 329 39.82 -5.15 -9.40
CA ARG A 329 38.54 -5.32 -10.09
C ARG A 329 38.45 -6.61 -10.90
N VAL A 330 39.56 -7.09 -11.45
CA VAL A 330 39.60 -8.29 -12.32
C VAL A 330 39.85 -9.57 -11.53
N TRP A 331 40.66 -9.54 -10.46
CA TRP A 331 41.02 -10.76 -9.72
C TRP A 331 40.31 -10.87 -8.37
N ILE A 332 40.37 -9.83 -7.54
CA ILE A 332 39.88 -9.90 -6.16
C ILE A 332 38.35 -9.78 -6.10
N TRP A 333 37.80 -8.79 -6.80
CA TRP A 333 36.37 -8.50 -6.80
C TRP A 333 35.47 -9.66 -7.28
N PRO A 334 35.73 -10.35 -8.41
CA PRO A 334 34.83 -11.42 -8.85
C PRO A 334 34.86 -12.63 -7.91
N ILE A 335 36.02 -12.98 -7.34
CA ILE A 335 36.13 -14.07 -6.36
C ILE A 335 35.35 -13.71 -5.10
N ALA A 336 35.56 -12.51 -4.55
CA ALA A 336 34.83 -12.03 -3.37
C ALA A 336 33.31 -11.97 -3.63
N ALA A 337 32.89 -11.50 -4.81
CA ALA A 337 31.49 -11.42 -5.19
C ALA A 337 30.86 -12.82 -5.35
N GLN A 338 31.55 -13.79 -5.94
CA GLN A 338 31.07 -15.17 -6.05
C GLN A 338 30.93 -15.83 -4.69
N LEU A 339 31.93 -15.70 -3.81
CA LEU A 339 31.85 -16.21 -2.43
C LEU A 339 30.68 -15.58 -1.67
N PHE A 340 30.46 -14.27 -1.83
CA PHE A 340 29.34 -13.57 -1.22
C PHE A 340 27.98 -14.07 -1.76
N ILE A 341 27.85 -14.31 -3.06
CA ILE A 341 26.61 -14.86 -3.65
C ILE A 341 26.34 -16.27 -3.12
N ILE A 342 27.36 -17.13 -3.05
CA ILE A 342 27.23 -18.49 -2.48
C ILE A 342 26.80 -18.41 -1.01
N ALA A 343 27.39 -17.49 -0.22
CA ALA A 343 27.01 -17.27 1.17
C ALA A 343 25.54 -16.81 1.31
N LEU A 344 25.06 -15.91 0.45
CA LEU A 344 23.66 -15.46 0.46
C LEU A 344 22.69 -16.60 0.11
N ILE A 345 23.06 -17.45 -0.85
CA ILE A 345 22.20 -18.55 -1.30
C ILE A 345 22.15 -19.67 -0.27
N THR A 346 23.29 -20.02 0.35
CA THR A 346 23.33 -20.98 1.46
C THR A 346 22.52 -20.48 2.65
N HIS A 347 22.62 -19.19 3.01
CA HIS A 347 21.76 -18.57 4.01
C HIS A 347 20.27 -18.67 3.63
N ARG A 348 19.91 -18.42 2.36
CA ARG A 348 18.54 -18.53 1.86
C ARG A 348 18.00 -19.97 1.96
N ILE A 349 18.82 -20.98 1.64
CA ILE A 349 18.46 -22.40 1.73
C ILE A 349 18.21 -22.79 3.19
N LEU A 350 19.12 -22.43 4.09
CA LEU A 350 18.96 -22.69 5.53
C LEU A 350 17.71 -21.99 6.07
N GLY A 351 17.46 -20.75 5.62
CA GLY A 351 16.27 -20.01 6.02
C GLY A 351 14.97 -20.66 5.56
N GLU A 352 14.89 -21.11 4.31
CA GLU A 352 13.71 -21.86 3.85
C GLU A 352 13.50 -23.16 4.62
N ALA A 353 14.56 -23.89 4.97
CA ALA A 353 14.46 -25.10 5.78
C ALA A 353 13.83 -24.81 7.16
N VAL A 354 14.24 -23.74 7.84
CA VAL A 354 13.66 -23.34 9.12
C VAL A 354 12.21 -22.86 8.96
N ILE A 355 11.89 -22.09 7.91
CA ILE A 355 10.50 -21.65 7.67
C ILE A 355 9.58 -22.86 7.42
N LEU A 356 10.05 -23.88 6.70
CA LEU A 356 9.28 -25.11 6.50
C LEU A 356 8.97 -25.81 7.82
N VAL A 357 9.92 -25.84 8.76
CA VAL A 357 9.70 -26.37 10.11
C VAL A 357 8.69 -25.51 10.88
N LEU A 358 8.80 -24.18 10.84
CA LEU A 358 7.88 -23.27 11.54
C LEU A 358 6.46 -23.28 10.98
N HIS A 359 6.32 -23.56 9.68
CA HIS A 359 5.04 -23.73 8.99
C HIS A 359 4.51 -25.16 9.04
N TRP A 360 5.22 -26.08 9.67
CA TRP A 360 4.79 -27.47 9.73
C TRP A 360 3.45 -27.56 10.47
N GLN A 361 2.48 -28.17 9.80
CA GLN A 361 1.15 -28.44 10.34
C GLN A 361 0.99 -29.95 10.51
N PRO A 362 0.67 -30.43 11.73
CA PRO A 362 0.22 -31.80 11.92
C PRO A 362 -1.00 -32.10 11.03
N ARG A 363 -1.07 -33.28 10.42
CA ARG A 363 -2.01 -33.66 9.34
C ARG A 363 -3.51 -33.64 9.71
N ALA A 364 -3.89 -33.23 10.92
CA ALA A 364 -5.28 -32.93 11.26
C ALA A 364 -5.60 -31.50 10.76
N SER A 365 -6.62 -31.38 9.91
CA SER A 365 -6.89 -30.22 9.04
C SER A 365 -6.99 -28.85 9.72
N ASP A 366 -7.14 -28.81 11.04
CA ASP A 366 -7.47 -27.59 11.80
C ASP A 366 -6.42 -27.25 12.88
N SER A 367 -5.24 -27.89 12.86
CA SER A 367 -4.20 -27.60 13.85
C SER A 367 -3.36 -26.36 13.50
N PRO A 368 -3.14 -25.42 14.46
CA PRO A 368 -2.35 -24.22 14.21
C PRO A 368 -0.88 -24.57 13.96
N ALA A 369 -0.21 -23.82 13.07
CA ALA A 369 1.22 -23.99 12.82
C ALA A 369 2.04 -23.59 14.07
N LEU A 370 3.30 -24.04 14.17
CA LEU A 370 4.16 -23.71 15.33
C LEU A 370 4.30 -22.21 15.56
N LYS A 371 4.39 -21.42 14.49
CA LYS A 371 4.43 -19.95 14.57
C LYS A 371 3.15 -19.30 15.09
N ASP A 372 2.01 -19.98 14.99
CA ASP A 372 0.74 -19.47 15.50
C ASP A 372 0.54 -19.82 16.98
N ILE A 373 1.31 -20.78 17.50
CA ILE A 373 1.30 -21.20 18.90
C ILE A 373 2.26 -20.34 19.74
N SER A 374 3.49 -20.12 19.26
CA SER A 374 4.58 -19.48 20.01
C SER A 374 4.98 -18.13 19.43
N ALA A 375 5.16 -17.13 20.31
CA ALA A 375 5.61 -15.80 19.91
C ALA A 375 7.08 -15.83 19.45
N THR A 376 7.90 -16.72 20.00
CA THR A 376 9.30 -16.89 19.57
C THR A 376 9.39 -17.47 18.16
N ALA A 377 8.59 -18.50 17.88
CA ALA A 377 8.53 -19.12 16.57
C ALA A 377 8.13 -18.11 15.49
N GLN A 378 7.17 -17.24 15.82
CA GLN A 378 6.74 -16.15 14.98
C GLN A 378 7.83 -15.08 14.77
N GLN A 379 8.53 -14.67 15.83
CA GLN A 379 9.57 -13.66 15.71
C GLN A 379 10.72 -14.15 14.83
N ILE A 380 11.07 -15.42 14.93
CA ILE A 380 12.05 -16.08 14.06
C ILE A 380 11.55 -16.08 12.61
N ASP A 381 10.28 -16.45 12.35
CA ASP A 381 9.68 -16.42 11.00
C ASP A 381 9.80 -15.02 10.37
N ILE A 382 9.44 -13.98 11.11
CA ILE A 382 9.50 -12.58 10.63
C ILE A 382 10.93 -12.18 10.27
N ARG A 383 11.90 -12.42 11.17
CA ARG A 383 13.30 -12.04 10.95
C ARG A 383 13.92 -12.79 9.78
N LEU A 384 13.56 -14.06 9.62
CA LEU A 384 14.06 -14.90 8.54
C LEU A 384 13.44 -14.54 7.19
N GLN A 385 12.16 -14.20 7.16
CA GLN A 385 11.52 -13.67 5.95
C GLN A 385 12.11 -12.30 5.54
N GLN A 386 12.40 -11.42 6.51
CA GLN A 386 13.07 -10.15 6.27
C GLN A 386 14.47 -10.36 5.68
N SER A 387 15.29 -11.22 6.29
CA SER A 387 16.65 -11.50 5.81
C SER A 387 16.65 -12.09 4.39
N CYS A 388 15.67 -12.95 4.10
CA CYS A 388 15.51 -13.55 2.78
C CYS A 388 15.00 -12.56 1.71
N TYR A 389 14.29 -11.51 2.11
CA TYR A 389 13.72 -10.52 1.18
C TYR A 389 14.69 -9.37 0.88
N TRP A 390 15.60 -9.03 1.80
CA TRP A 390 16.56 -7.94 1.59
C TRP A 390 17.41 -8.03 0.32
N PRO A 391 17.93 -9.20 -0.11
CA PRO A 391 18.71 -9.29 -1.35
C PRO A 391 17.91 -8.83 -2.57
N ILE A 392 16.64 -9.22 -2.68
CA ILE A 392 15.79 -8.84 -3.81
C ILE A 392 15.48 -7.34 -3.78
N GLN A 393 15.16 -6.78 -2.61
CA GLN A 393 14.91 -5.34 -2.45
C GLN A 393 16.17 -4.53 -2.77
N TYR A 394 17.33 -4.98 -2.33
CA TYR A 394 18.59 -4.32 -2.64
C TYR A 394 18.87 -4.34 -4.15
N LEU A 395 18.56 -5.44 -4.84
CA LEU A 395 18.68 -5.54 -6.28
C LEU A 395 17.74 -4.55 -7.01
N THR A 396 16.49 -4.39 -6.58
CA THR A 396 15.57 -3.40 -7.17
C THR A 396 16.07 -1.97 -6.95
N LEU A 397 16.56 -1.64 -5.75
CA LEU A 397 17.15 -0.33 -5.47
C LEU A 397 18.44 -0.06 -6.24
N ARG A 398 19.24 -1.10 -6.51
CA ARG A 398 20.43 -0.95 -7.35
C ARG A 398 20.07 -0.79 -8.82
N ARG A 399 18.96 -1.36 -9.30
CA ARG A 399 18.43 -1.11 -10.66
C ARG A 399 17.98 0.35 -10.79
N ARG A 400 17.35 0.93 -9.75
CA ARG A 400 16.98 2.35 -9.73
C ARG A 400 18.16 3.28 -10.07
N LYS A 401 19.35 3.04 -9.50
CA LYS A 401 20.55 3.87 -9.78
C LYS A 401 21.01 3.84 -11.25
N ALA A 402 20.48 2.93 -12.07
CA ALA A 402 20.78 2.88 -13.50
C ALA A 402 19.85 3.76 -14.36
N ASN A 403 18.79 4.31 -13.76
CA ASN A 403 17.80 5.16 -14.42
C ASN A 403 17.79 6.56 -13.77
N TRP A 404 17.04 7.49 -14.38
CA TRP A 404 16.83 8.84 -13.86
C TRP A 404 16.25 8.87 -12.43
N GLU A 405 16.73 9.80 -11.61
CA GLU A 405 16.31 9.89 -10.20
C GLU A 405 14.91 10.48 -10.04
N SER A 406 14.45 11.25 -11.03
CA SER A 406 13.05 11.73 -11.17
C SER A 406 12.03 10.60 -11.35
N ILE A 407 12.47 9.35 -11.56
CA ILE A 407 11.58 8.20 -11.70
C ILE A 407 11.06 7.74 -10.32
N THR A 408 9.82 8.12 -10.04
CA THR A 408 9.18 8.01 -8.72
C THR A 408 8.71 6.59 -8.36
N ASN A 409 8.55 5.69 -9.33
CA ASN A 409 7.98 4.34 -9.14
C ASN A 409 8.67 3.49 -8.06
N SER A 410 9.98 3.67 -7.85
CA SER A 410 10.78 2.90 -6.90
C SER A 410 10.96 3.57 -5.52
N HIS A 411 10.40 4.77 -5.32
CA HIS A 411 10.53 5.50 -4.05
C HIS A 411 9.86 4.79 -2.85
N PRO A 412 8.67 4.18 -2.99
CA PRO A 412 8.06 3.40 -1.91
C PRO A 412 8.94 2.20 -1.51
N GLU A 413 9.57 1.51 -2.47
CA GLU A 413 10.47 0.39 -2.18
C GLU A 413 11.70 0.82 -1.40
N TYR A 414 12.28 1.98 -1.75
CA TYR A 414 13.39 2.58 -1.00
C TYR A 414 13.00 2.83 0.45
N ILE A 415 11.87 3.49 0.68
CA ILE A 415 11.41 3.82 2.03
C ILE A 415 11.16 2.55 2.83
N ARG A 416 10.55 1.52 2.25
CA ARG A 416 10.30 0.23 2.91
C ARG A 416 11.59 -0.49 3.28
N PHE A 417 12.56 -0.57 2.36
CA PHE A 417 13.84 -1.22 2.60
C PHE A 417 14.61 -0.56 3.76
N TYR A 418 14.77 0.77 3.72
CA TYR A 418 15.46 1.49 4.79
C TYR A 418 14.67 1.49 6.10
N ASN A 419 13.34 1.52 6.06
CA ASN A 419 12.54 1.36 7.28
C ASN A 419 12.78 -0.01 7.93
N SER A 420 12.79 -1.09 7.14
CA SER A 420 13.10 -2.43 7.64
C SER A 420 14.51 -2.49 8.23
N LEU A 421 15.52 -2.01 7.50
CA LEU A 421 16.91 -2.03 7.96
C LEU A 421 17.12 -1.22 9.24
N TRP A 422 16.51 -0.02 9.33
CA TRP A 422 16.63 0.86 10.50
C TRP A 422 15.93 0.28 11.73
N LEU A 423 14.78 -0.36 11.55
CA LEU A 423 14.09 -1.07 12.63
C LEU A 423 14.93 -2.24 13.16
N VAL A 424 15.51 -3.07 12.28
CA VAL A 424 16.35 -4.18 12.73
C VAL A 424 17.62 -3.67 13.42
N ALA A 425 18.26 -2.64 12.88
CA ALA A 425 19.46 -2.05 13.50
C ALA A 425 19.16 -1.53 14.92
N ASN A 426 18.07 -0.75 15.09
CA ASN A 426 17.69 -0.25 16.41
C ASN A 426 17.27 -1.37 17.36
N ASP A 427 16.59 -2.40 16.87
CA ASP A 427 16.22 -3.56 17.67
C ASP A 427 17.46 -4.31 18.17
N VAL A 428 18.49 -4.49 17.34
CA VAL A 428 19.77 -5.10 17.74
C VAL A 428 20.51 -4.21 18.75
N ILE A 429 20.58 -2.90 18.54
CA ILE A 429 21.22 -1.97 19.48
C ILE A 429 20.54 -2.02 20.85
N MET A 430 19.20 -1.95 20.87
CA MET A 430 18.41 -2.07 22.10
C MET A 430 18.56 -3.46 22.73
N GLY A 431 18.63 -4.50 21.90
CA GLY A 431 18.81 -5.88 22.33
C GLY A 431 20.15 -6.13 23.01
N ILE A 432 21.24 -5.56 22.49
CA ILE A 432 22.56 -5.64 23.13
C ILE A 432 22.53 -4.94 24.50
N ALA A 433 21.91 -3.76 24.60
CA ALA A 433 21.80 -3.03 25.86
C ALA A 433 20.96 -3.78 26.91
N VAL A 434 19.79 -4.31 26.52
CA VAL A 434 18.93 -5.09 27.42
C VAL A 434 19.58 -6.43 27.77
N GLY A 435 20.22 -7.11 26.81
CA GLY A 435 20.85 -8.41 26.99
C GLY A 435 22.03 -8.37 27.95
N THR A 436 22.91 -7.37 27.80
CA THR A 436 24.04 -7.16 28.72
C THR A 436 23.55 -6.94 30.15
N PHE A 437 22.55 -6.08 30.34
CA PHE A 437 21.93 -5.85 31.65
C PHE A 437 21.36 -7.15 32.26
N ILE A 438 20.62 -7.95 31.48
CA ILE A 438 20.03 -9.22 31.95
C ILE A 438 21.10 -10.25 32.32
N ILE A 439 22.17 -10.36 31.52
CA ILE A 439 23.24 -11.35 31.74
C ILE A 439 24.02 -11.01 33.02
N GLU A 440 24.39 -9.75 33.21
CA GLU A 440 25.13 -9.28 34.39
C GLU A 440 24.31 -9.42 35.67
N ASN A 441 22.99 -9.18 35.59
CA ASN A 441 22.09 -9.17 36.75
C ASN A 441 21.19 -10.42 36.84
N LYS A 442 21.59 -11.54 36.24
CA LYS A 442 20.73 -12.73 36.09
C LYS A 442 20.11 -13.25 37.39
N SER A 443 20.86 -13.23 38.50
CA SER A 443 20.39 -13.68 39.82
C SER A 443 19.34 -12.73 40.40
N PHE A 444 19.56 -11.42 40.26
CA PHE A 444 18.61 -10.40 40.68
C PHE A 444 17.31 -10.48 39.87
N VAL A 445 17.41 -10.55 38.54
CA VAL A 445 16.24 -10.67 37.66
C VAL A 445 15.48 -11.98 37.95
N ALA A 446 16.18 -13.09 38.21
CA ALA A 446 15.56 -14.35 38.63
C ALA A 446 14.77 -14.21 39.92
N ALA A 447 15.37 -13.61 40.95
CA ALA A 447 14.71 -13.39 42.22
C ALA A 447 13.46 -12.50 42.09
N GLN A 448 13.52 -11.46 41.25
CA GLN A 448 12.37 -10.59 41.00
C GLN A 448 11.23 -11.33 40.28
N VAL A 449 11.54 -12.08 39.22
CA VAL A 449 10.54 -12.88 38.49
C VAL A 449 9.88 -13.90 39.42
N ASP A 450 10.67 -14.62 40.23
CA ASP A 450 10.17 -15.61 41.18
C ASP A 450 9.28 -14.97 42.26
N THR A 451 9.68 -13.81 42.79
CA THR A 451 8.92 -13.08 43.82
C THR A 451 7.59 -12.59 43.27
N ILE A 452 7.58 -11.97 42.09
CA ILE A 452 6.35 -11.50 41.44
C ILE A 452 5.43 -12.68 41.12
N PHE A 453 5.98 -13.74 40.53
CA PHE A 453 5.21 -14.94 40.18
C PHE A 453 4.59 -15.58 41.43
N SER A 454 5.37 -15.78 42.49
CA SER A 454 4.90 -16.38 43.74
C SER A 454 3.85 -15.52 44.43
N ALA A 455 4.04 -14.20 44.46
CA ALA A 455 3.12 -13.27 45.11
C ALA A 455 1.74 -13.19 44.43
N TRP A 456 1.69 -13.20 43.09
CA TRP A 456 0.45 -13.04 42.33
C TRP A 456 -0.19 -14.37 41.95
N SER A 457 0.61 -15.31 41.41
CA SER A 457 0.09 -16.55 40.83
C SER A 457 -0.16 -17.65 41.86
N VAL A 458 0.55 -17.63 43.00
CA VAL A 458 0.40 -18.65 44.05
C VAL A 458 -0.28 -18.04 45.27
N GLU A 459 0.39 -17.13 45.98
CA GLU A 459 -0.11 -16.57 47.24
C GLU A 459 -1.34 -15.66 47.03
N GLY A 460 -1.37 -14.91 45.93
CA GLY A 460 -2.52 -14.10 45.55
C GLY A 460 -3.77 -14.94 45.32
N LEU A 461 -3.66 -16.01 44.51
CA LEU A 461 -4.77 -16.94 44.27
C LEU A 461 -5.19 -17.67 45.55
N ARG A 462 -4.23 -18.12 46.37
CA ARG A 462 -4.51 -18.78 47.66
C ARG A 462 -5.34 -17.88 48.58
N ARG A 463 -4.88 -16.65 48.81
CA ARG A 463 -5.60 -15.67 49.64
C ARG A 463 -6.99 -15.38 49.10
N MET A 464 -7.12 -15.26 47.79
CA MET A 464 -8.40 -15.00 47.13
C MET A 464 -9.37 -16.17 47.30
N ILE A 465 -8.91 -17.42 47.13
CA ILE A 465 -9.75 -18.62 47.33
C ILE A 465 -10.16 -18.77 48.80
N SER A 466 -9.23 -18.57 49.74
CA SER A 466 -9.56 -18.60 51.17
C SER A 466 -10.56 -17.50 51.54
N TRP A 467 -10.47 -16.32 50.91
CA TRP A 467 -11.47 -15.25 51.08
C TRP A 467 -12.85 -15.62 50.52
N LEU A 468 -12.89 -16.36 49.40
CA LEU A 468 -14.13 -16.88 48.81
C LEU A 468 -14.81 -17.97 49.66
N MET A 469 -14.03 -18.81 50.36
CA MET A 469 -14.55 -19.84 51.28
C MET A 469 -15.17 -19.26 52.56
N GLY A 470 -14.74 -18.05 52.94
CA GLY A 470 -15.37 -17.26 54.01
C GLY A 470 -16.64 -16.56 53.50
N TRP A 471 -16.76 -15.25 53.75
CA TRP A 471 -17.88 -14.43 53.27
C TRP A 471 -17.36 -13.26 52.42
N PRO A 472 -17.12 -13.46 51.11
CA PRO A 472 -16.57 -12.41 50.26
C PRO A 472 -17.56 -11.26 50.12
N GLY A 473 -17.15 -10.05 50.52
CA GLY A 473 -17.96 -8.83 50.39
C GLY A 473 -19.32 -8.87 51.08
N GLY A 474 -19.49 -9.71 52.11
CA GLY A 474 -20.77 -9.89 52.82
C GLY A 474 -21.79 -10.79 52.11
N LEU A 475 -21.43 -11.40 50.97
CA LEU A 475 -22.25 -12.40 50.30
C LEU A 475 -22.18 -13.72 51.08
N LYS A 476 -23.32 -14.17 51.61
CA LYS A 476 -23.43 -15.49 52.27
C LYS A 476 -23.51 -16.58 51.21
N LEU A 477 -22.34 -17.11 50.83
CA LEU A 477 -22.22 -18.26 49.92
C LEU A 477 -22.57 -19.57 50.64
N ASN A 478 -22.79 -20.64 49.86
CA ASN A 478 -22.96 -21.97 50.43
C ASN A 478 -21.61 -22.48 50.94
N THR A 479 -21.50 -22.71 52.25
CA THR A 479 -20.23 -23.04 52.92
C THR A 479 -19.65 -24.36 52.44
N GLU A 480 -20.48 -25.40 52.29
CA GLU A 480 -20.02 -26.74 51.89
C GLU A 480 -19.49 -26.74 50.46
N LEU A 481 -20.21 -26.12 49.52
CA LEU A 481 -19.79 -26.03 48.13
C LEU A 481 -18.55 -25.13 47.97
N ALA A 482 -18.50 -24.01 48.69
CA ALA A 482 -17.35 -23.12 48.67
C ALA A 482 -16.10 -23.82 49.23
N ALA A 483 -16.25 -24.60 50.32
CA ALA A 483 -15.17 -25.40 50.88
C ALA A 483 -14.66 -26.45 49.90
N PHE A 484 -15.57 -27.24 49.30
CA PHE A 484 -15.21 -28.26 48.31
C PHE A 484 -14.47 -27.68 47.09
N LEU A 485 -15.00 -26.60 46.48
CA LEU A 485 -14.34 -25.94 45.35
C LEU A 485 -13.01 -25.31 45.76
N GLY A 486 -12.97 -24.70 46.94
CA GLY A 486 -11.77 -24.10 47.51
C GLY A 486 -10.64 -25.11 47.68
N ASP A 487 -10.91 -26.21 48.37
CA ASP A 487 -9.94 -27.28 48.62
C ASP A 487 -9.43 -27.89 47.30
N LEU A 488 -10.31 -28.11 46.32
CA LEU A 488 -9.94 -28.60 45.00
C LEU A 488 -8.96 -27.65 44.29
N PHE A 489 -9.25 -26.35 44.25
CA PHE A 489 -8.39 -25.38 43.58
C PHE A 489 -7.08 -25.14 44.35
N LEU A 490 -7.11 -25.11 45.68
CA LEU A 490 -5.92 -25.02 46.53
C LEU A 490 -5.00 -26.21 46.30
N TRP A 491 -5.54 -27.43 46.23
CA TRP A 491 -4.75 -28.63 45.94
C TRP A 491 -4.01 -28.54 44.60
N VAL A 492 -4.66 -28.02 43.55
CA VAL A 492 -4.00 -27.79 42.25
C VAL A 492 -2.94 -26.69 42.31
N ILE A 493 -3.17 -25.62 43.09
CA ILE A 493 -2.17 -24.56 43.31
C ILE A 493 -0.94 -25.13 44.00
N ASP A 494 -1.12 -25.95 45.05
CA ASP A 494 -0.01 -26.57 45.78
C ASP A 494 0.77 -27.54 44.90
N TYR A 495 0.07 -28.34 44.08
CA TYR A 495 0.70 -29.18 43.07
C TYR A 495 1.53 -28.36 42.08
N TRP A 496 0.98 -27.26 41.56
CA TRP A 496 1.70 -26.38 40.65
C TRP A 496 2.89 -25.69 41.32
N ALA A 497 2.76 -25.24 42.57
CA ALA A 497 3.83 -24.64 43.34
C ALA A 497 5.00 -25.61 43.56
N ASN A 498 4.70 -26.90 43.79
CA ASN A 498 5.70 -27.96 43.85
C ASN A 498 6.41 -28.19 42.51
N CYS A 499 5.68 -28.17 41.38
CA CYS A 499 6.31 -28.22 40.06
C CYS A 499 7.25 -27.02 39.82
N ILE A 500 6.84 -25.81 40.22
CA ILE A 500 7.67 -24.61 40.08
C ILE A 500 8.89 -24.65 41.02
N SER A 501 8.77 -25.20 42.23
CA SER A 501 9.90 -25.30 43.15
C SER A 501 11.03 -26.17 42.59
N LEU A 502 10.71 -27.20 41.81
CA LEU A 502 11.67 -28.00 41.04
C LEU A 502 12.37 -27.20 39.93
N LEU A 503 11.69 -26.20 39.34
CA LEU A 503 12.23 -25.37 38.26
C LEU A 503 13.04 -24.16 38.77
N ARG A 504 12.79 -23.69 40.01
CA ARG A 504 13.45 -22.51 40.61
C ARG A 504 14.98 -22.50 40.49
N PRO A 505 15.72 -23.60 40.74
CA PRO A 505 17.18 -23.61 40.62
C PRO A 505 17.69 -23.32 39.20
N HIS A 506 16.89 -23.64 38.18
CA HIS A 506 17.23 -23.41 36.77
C HIS A 506 16.78 -22.04 36.24
N LEU A 507 16.05 -21.25 37.04
CA LEU A 507 15.54 -19.94 36.64
C LEU A 507 16.65 -18.94 36.23
N PRO A 508 17.79 -18.84 36.94
CA PRO A 508 18.88 -17.96 36.50
C PRO A 508 19.51 -18.37 35.16
N ALA A 509 19.57 -19.68 34.88
CA ALA A 509 20.07 -20.20 33.60
C ALA A 509 19.09 -19.90 32.46
N LEU A 510 17.78 -20.03 32.69
CA LEU A 510 16.75 -19.63 31.73
C LEU A 510 16.85 -18.13 31.40
N ILE A 511 17.03 -17.29 32.42
CA ILE A 511 17.20 -15.84 32.24
C ILE A 511 18.49 -15.51 31.50
N GLN A 512 19.55 -16.27 31.72
CA GLN A 512 20.78 -16.14 30.96
C GLN A 512 20.59 -16.48 29.47
N VAL A 513 19.81 -17.52 29.15
CA VAL A 513 19.43 -17.85 27.75
C VAL A 513 18.60 -16.73 27.13
N ILE A 514 17.64 -16.15 27.88
CA ILE A 514 16.89 -14.96 27.45
C ILE A 514 17.87 -13.80 27.17
N GLY A 515 18.84 -13.58 28.05
CA GLY A 515 19.91 -12.60 27.87
C GLY A 515 20.67 -12.79 26.56
N TYR A 516 21.18 -13.98 26.28
CA TYR A 516 21.89 -14.30 25.03
C TYR A 516 21.00 -14.13 23.78
N SER A 517 19.71 -14.43 23.86
CA SER A 517 18.79 -14.23 22.73
C SER A 517 18.68 -12.76 22.30
N SER A 518 18.97 -11.82 23.20
CA SER A 518 18.87 -10.38 22.95
C SER A 518 19.90 -9.86 21.95
N PHE A 519 20.99 -10.60 21.69
CA PHE A 519 21.94 -10.27 20.62
C PHE A 519 21.31 -10.31 19.23
N ALA A 520 20.23 -11.08 19.05
CA ALA A 520 19.45 -11.09 17.81
C ALA A 520 18.40 -9.96 17.73
N GLY A 521 18.29 -9.11 18.77
CA GLY A 521 17.35 -7.99 18.87
C GLY A 521 16.54 -8.00 20.18
N ALA A 522 16.08 -6.84 20.66
CA ALA A 522 15.25 -6.70 21.86
C ALA A 522 13.89 -7.39 21.73
N THR A 523 13.39 -7.54 20.50
CA THR A 523 12.16 -8.32 20.22
C THR A 523 12.26 -9.80 20.61
N MET A 524 13.44 -10.41 20.54
CA MET A 524 13.65 -11.83 20.86
C MET A 524 13.40 -12.16 22.33
N PRO A 525 14.03 -11.51 23.33
CA PRO A 525 13.77 -11.78 24.74
C PRO A 525 12.33 -11.46 25.14
N ILE A 526 11.70 -10.43 24.54
CA ILE A 526 10.27 -10.12 24.76
C ILE A 526 9.39 -11.27 24.28
N SER A 527 9.68 -11.85 23.12
CA SER A 527 8.93 -12.99 22.59
C SER A 527 9.09 -14.26 23.45
N ILE A 528 10.30 -14.55 23.93
CA ILE A 528 10.57 -15.68 24.84
C ILE A 528 9.85 -15.46 26.17
N PHE A 529 9.89 -14.24 26.70
CA PHE A 529 9.21 -13.88 27.93
C PHE A 529 7.68 -14.03 27.81
N SER A 530 7.09 -13.64 26.66
CA SER A 530 5.67 -13.84 26.39
C SER A 530 5.28 -15.33 26.40
N ASP A 531 6.10 -16.20 25.82
CA ASP A 531 5.88 -17.64 25.85
C ASP A 531 6.10 -18.22 27.27
N LEU A 532 7.08 -17.71 28.02
CA LEU A 532 7.28 -18.06 29.43
C LEU A 532 6.06 -17.71 30.29
N VAL A 533 5.48 -16.51 30.13
CA VAL A 533 4.23 -16.11 30.81
C VAL A 533 3.08 -17.07 30.48
N SER A 534 3.03 -17.59 29.24
CA SER A 534 2.04 -18.60 28.83
C SER A 534 2.15 -19.88 29.63
N LEU A 535 3.38 -20.37 29.79
CA LEU A 535 3.68 -21.60 30.52
C LEU A 535 3.42 -21.43 32.01
N LEU A 536 3.86 -20.32 32.60
CA LEU A 536 3.70 -20.02 34.02
C LEU A 536 2.22 -19.90 34.44
N THR A 537 1.33 -19.48 33.54
CA THR A 537 -0.09 -19.21 33.84
C THR A 537 -1.05 -20.33 33.41
N ILE A 538 -0.55 -21.53 33.10
CA ILE A 538 -1.38 -22.66 32.64
C ILE A 538 -2.43 -23.11 33.67
N HIS A 539 -2.09 -23.08 34.96
CA HIS A 539 -3.02 -23.42 36.05
C HIS A 539 -4.19 -22.42 36.13
N ILE A 540 -3.94 -21.12 35.93
CA ILE A 540 -5.00 -20.09 35.86
C ILE A 540 -5.95 -20.36 34.70
N TYR A 541 -5.40 -20.76 33.54
CA TYR A 541 -6.22 -21.15 32.39
C TYR A 541 -7.06 -22.39 32.70
N SER A 542 -6.48 -23.39 33.37
CA SER A 542 -7.21 -24.58 33.82
C SER A 542 -8.36 -24.24 34.76
N PHE A 543 -8.14 -23.36 35.74
CA PHE A 543 -9.19 -22.89 36.66
C PHE A 543 -10.31 -22.15 35.96
N TYR A 544 -9.97 -21.26 35.02
CA TYR A 544 -10.97 -20.58 34.20
C TYR A 544 -11.81 -21.58 33.40
N VAL A 545 -11.18 -22.55 32.72
CA VAL A 545 -11.91 -23.55 31.91
C VAL A 545 -12.79 -24.44 32.79
N ALA A 546 -12.28 -24.90 33.93
CA ALA A 546 -13.04 -25.73 34.86
C ALA A 546 -14.24 -24.97 35.45
N SER A 547 -14.01 -23.78 36.00
CA SER A 547 -15.07 -22.95 36.59
C SER A 547 -16.11 -22.49 35.58
N ALA A 548 -15.69 -22.12 34.36
CA ALA A 548 -16.60 -21.78 33.27
C ALA A 548 -17.50 -22.97 32.87
N ARG A 549 -16.94 -24.18 32.77
CA ARG A 549 -17.72 -25.39 32.47
C ARG A 549 -18.74 -25.71 33.55
N ILE A 550 -18.33 -25.66 34.82
CA ILE A 550 -19.24 -25.90 35.96
C ILE A 550 -20.36 -24.87 35.95
N PHE A 551 -20.05 -23.60 35.76
CA PHE A 551 -21.03 -22.52 35.69
C PHE A 551 -22.00 -22.70 34.51
N HIS A 552 -21.48 -23.02 33.32
CA HIS A 552 -22.30 -23.25 32.13
C HIS A 552 -23.25 -24.45 32.30
N TRP A 553 -22.75 -25.55 32.88
CA TRP A 553 -23.57 -26.72 33.19
C TRP A 553 -24.67 -26.38 34.20
N GLN A 554 -24.32 -25.67 35.28
CA GLN A 554 -25.30 -25.25 36.27
C GLN A 554 -26.37 -24.34 35.69
N LEU A 555 -26.01 -23.36 34.85
CA LEU A 555 -26.95 -22.46 34.19
C LEU A 555 -27.88 -23.25 33.25
N THR A 556 -27.33 -24.19 32.47
CA THR A 556 -28.12 -25.06 31.57
C THR A 556 -29.10 -25.96 32.34
N ILE A 557 -28.68 -26.51 33.49
CA ILE A 557 -29.55 -27.30 34.38
C ILE A 557 -30.67 -26.43 34.94
N ILE A 558 -30.36 -25.22 35.43
CA ILE A 558 -31.37 -24.28 35.96
C ILE A 558 -32.38 -23.91 34.87
N ILE A 559 -31.96 -23.60 33.64
CA ILE A 559 -32.87 -23.30 32.53
C ILE A 559 -33.78 -24.51 32.23
N SER A 560 -33.22 -25.71 32.22
CA SER A 560 -33.96 -26.94 31.94
C SER A 560 -34.99 -27.24 33.04
N LEU A 561 -34.60 -27.11 34.31
CA LEU A 561 -35.49 -27.27 35.47
C LEU A 561 -36.55 -26.16 35.55
N PHE A 562 -36.22 -24.94 35.14
CA PHE A 562 -37.19 -23.84 35.03
C PHE A 562 -38.24 -24.12 33.96
N HIS A 563 -37.87 -24.76 32.86
CA HIS A 563 -38.83 -25.23 31.87
C HIS A 563 -39.70 -26.37 32.43
N LEU A 564 -39.12 -27.32 33.15
CA LEU A 564 -39.85 -28.39 33.85
C LEU A 564 -40.88 -27.81 34.83
N PHE A 565 -40.49 -26.84 35.66
CA PHE A 565 -41.40 -26.12 36.58
C PHE A 565 -42.58 -25.45 35.86
N ARG A 566 -42.39 -25.00 34.61
CA ARG A 566 -43.43 -24.38 33.77
C ARG A 566 -44.27 -25.38 32.97
N GLY A 567 -44.07 -26.69 33.12
CA GLY A 567 -44.73 -27.70 32.29
C GLY A 567 -44.25 -27.72 30.84
N LYS A 568 -42.99 -27.30 30.59
CA LYS A 568 -42.41 -27.18 29.25
C LYS A 568 -41.18 -28.07 29.08
N LYS A 569 -40.88 -28.48 27.85
CA LYS A 569 -39.71 -29.28 27.47
C LYS A 569 -39.05 -28.70 26.22
N ARG A 570 -37.71 -28.59 26.21
CA ARG A 570 -36.97 -28.23 25.00
C ARG A 570 -36.89 -29.45 24.08
N ASN A 571 -37.42 -29.34 22.88
CA ASN A 571 -37.30 -30.35 21.85
C ASN A 571 -36.04 -30.09 21.02
N ILE A 572 -35.01 -30.94 21.20
CA ILE A 572 -33.70 -30.80 20.54
C ILE A 572 -33.83 -30.97 19.02
N LEU A 573 -34.70 -31.87 18.56
CA LEU A 573 -34.86 -32.19 17.13
C LEU A 573 -35.51 -31.06 16.34
N ARG A 574 -36.40 -30.28 16.96
CA ARG A 574 -37.11 -29.15 16.32
C ARG A 574 -36.67 -27.78 16.83
N ASN A 575 -35.63 -27.73 17.67
CA ASN A 575 -35.06 -26.54 18.31
C ASN A 575 -36.12 -25.56 18.87
N ARG A 576 -37.18 -26.09 19.51
CA ARG A 576 -38.33 -25.31 20.05
C ARG A 576 -38.72 -25.77 21.46
N ILE A 577 -39.55 -24.99 22.14
CA ILE A 577 -40.07 -25.31 23.47
C ILE A 577 -41.51 -25.83 23.31
N ASP A 578 -41.75 -27.09 23.68
CA ASP A 578 -43.05 -27.75 23.62
C ASP A 578 -43.65 -27.86 25.05
N SER A 579 -44.97 -27.87 25.17
CA SER A 579 -45.64 -28.26 26.42
C SER A 579 -45.53 -29.77 26.62
N CYS A 580 -45.33 -30.20 27.86
CA CYS A 580 -45.24 -31.61 28.22
C CYS A 580 -46.03 -31.83 29.51
N ASP A 581 -46.89 -32.83 29.52
CA ASP A 581 -47.66 -33.20 30.71
C ASP A 581 -46.73 -33.99 31.65
N TYR A 582 -46.37 -33.40 32.78
CA TYR A 582 -45.53 -34.02 33.80
C TYR A 582 -46.40 -34.44 34.99
N ASP A 583 -46.08 -35.59 35.59
CA ASP A 583 -46.72 -36.03 36.82
C ASP A 583 -46.36 -35.11 38.00
N LEU A 584 -47.22 -35.05 39.02
CA LEU A 584 -47.01 -34.23 40.22
C LEU A 584 -45.66 -34.51 40.89
N ASP A 585 -45.26 -35.78 40.97
CA ASP A 585 -43.99 -36.18 41.59
C ASP A 585 -42.77 -35.65 40.82
N GLN A 586 -42.84 -35.66 39.48
CA GLN A 586 -41.77 -35.14 38.62
C GLN A 586 -41.67 -33.62 38.74
N LEU A 587 -42.80 -32.92 38.82
CA LEU A 587 -42.84 -31.48 39.02
C LEU A 587 -42.31 -31.09 40.41
N LEU A 588 -42.69 -31.82 41.46
CA LEU A 588 -42.22 -31.60 42.82
C LEU A 588 -40.71 -31.80 42.92
N LEU A 589 -40.19 -32.93 42.42
CA LEU A 589 -38.76 -33.21 42.38
C LEU A 589 -37.99 -32.14 41.59
N GLY A 590 -38.51 -31.76 40.42
CA GLY A 590 -37.95 -30.69 39.59
C GLY A 590 -37.89 -29.35 40.30
N THR A 591 -38.93 -29.02 41.08
CA THR A 591 -39.00 -27.77 41.87
C THR A 591 -37.99 -27.78 43.01
N ILE A 592 -37.80 -28.90 43.71
CA ILE A 592 -36.80 -29.03 44.79
C ILE A 592 -35.38 -28.92 44.23
N LEU A 593 -35.08 -29.61 43.13
CA LEU A 593 -33.77 -29.51 42.47
C LEU A 593 -33.52 -28.11 41.91
N PHE A 594 -34.56 -27.45 41.39
CA PHE A 594 -34.48 -26.07 40.90
C PHE A 594 -34.11 -25.10 42.02
N THR A 595 -34.81 -25.16 43.16
CA THR A 595 -34.55 -24.26 44.29
C THR A 595 -33.15 -24.50 44.85
N LEU A 596 -32.73 -25.75 45.02
CA LEU A 596 -31.36 -26.11 45.44
C LEU A 596 -30.31 -25.54 44.49
N GLN A 597 -30.44 -25.80 43.19
CA GLN A 597 -29.45 -25.37 42.21
C GLN A 597 -29.38 -23.84 42.07
N PHE A 598 -30.52 -23.15 42.22
CA PHE A 598 -30.60 -21.70 42.25
C PHE A 598 -29.87 -21.11 43.45
N PHE A 599 -30.02 -21.69 44.65
CA PHE A 599 -29.28 -21.24 45.84
C PHE A 599 -27.78 -21.55 45.79
N LEU A 600 -27.35 -22.57 45.05
CA LEU A 600 -25.93 -22.85 44.83
C LEU A 600 -25.27 -21.94 43.78
N LEU A 601 -26.07 -21.36 42.87
CA LEU A 601 -25.58 -20.57 41.72
C LEU A 601 -24.67 -19.40 42.12
N PRO A 602 -24.97 -18.58 43.15
CA PRO A 602 -24.10 -17.47 43.52
C PRO A 602 -22.68 -17.92 43.89
N THR A 603 -22.54 -19.07 44.54
CA THR A 603 -21.23 -19.62 44.93
C THR A 603 -20.39 -19.92 43.69
N VAL A 604 -20.92 -20.70 42.74
CA VAL A 604 -20.20 -21.04 41.50
C VAL A 604 -19.93 -19.81 40.65
N PHE A 605 -20.90 -18.88 40.58
CA PHE A 605 -20.75 -17.64 39.82
C PHE A 605 -19.57 -16.80 40.32
N VAL A 606 -19.41 -16.63 41.63
CA VAL A 606 -18.31 -15.82 42.20
C VAL A 606 -16.96 -16.50 41.93
N PHE A 607 -16.85 -17.82 42.07
CA PHE A 607 -15.61 -18.55 41.71
C PHE A 607 -15.29 -18.40 40.21
N TYR A 608 -16.28 -18.54 39.33
CA TYR A 608 -16.12 -18.31 37.90
C TYR A 608 -15.64 -16.89 37.59
N LEU A 609 -16.33 -15.87 38.11
CA LEU A 609 -15.99 -14.46 37.89
C LEU A 609 -14.56 -14.14 38.34
N THR A 610 -14.15 -14.73 39.45
CA THR A 610 -12.81 -14.58 40.01
C THR A 610 -11.74 -15.12 39.06
N PHE A 611 -11.87 -16.36 38.58
CA PHE A 611 -10.89 -16.92 37.63
C PHE A 611 -10.99 -16.32 36.23
N ALA A 612 -12.18 -15.88 35.82
CA ALA A 612 -12.37 -15.12 34.59
C ALA A 612 -11.62 -13.78 34.64
N SER A 613 -11.69 -13.05 35.75
CA SER A 613 -10.94 -11.80 35.91
C SER A 613 -9.43 -12.02 35.93
N ALA A 614 -8.94 -13.06 36.64
CA ALA A 614 -7.53 -13.46 36.61
C ALA A 614 -7.07 -13.82 35.19
N ARG A 615 -7.90 -14.54 34.42
CA ARG A 615 -7.60 -14.88 33.03
C ARG A 615 -7.57 -13.65 32.13
N ILE A 616 -8.50 -12.72 32.29
CA ILE A 616 -8.53 -11.46 31.54
C ILE A 616 -7.26 -10.64 31.84
N ALA A 617 -6.81 -10.59 33.09
CA ALA A 617 -5.55 -9.91 33.45
C ALA A 617 -4.33 -10.53 32.75
N VAL A 618 -4.23 -11.87 32.69
CA VAL A 618 -3.15 -12.57 31.96
C VAL A 618 -3.22 -12.29 30.45
N ILE A 619 -4.43 -12.31 29.87
CA ILE A 619 -4.62 -11.96 28.45
C ILE A 619 -4.22 -10.50 28.20
N GLY A 620 -4.57 -9.58 29.10
CA GLY A 620 -4.18 -8.18 29.04
C GLY A 620 -2.66 -7.99 29.04
N LEU A 621 -1.95 -8.63 29.98
CA LEU A 621 -0.49 -8.61 30.04
C LEU A 621 0.13 -9.13 28.73
N LYS A 622 -0.37 -10.26 28.23
CA LYS A 622 0.08 -10.80 26.93
C LYS A 622 -0.17 -9.81 25.81
N ALA A 623 -1.38 -9.28 25.68
CA ALA A 623 -1.71 -8.31 24.63
C ALA A 623 -0.81 -7.07 24.69
N SER A 624 -0.40 -6.63 25.88
CA SER A 624 0.59 -5.54 26.03
C SER A 624 1.97 -5.93 25.50
N LEU A 625 2.46 -7.14 25.79
CA LEU A 625 3.72 -7.65 25.23
C LEU A 625 3.65 -7.79 23.71
N GLU A 626 2.55 -8.33 23.19
CA GLU A 626 2.31 -8.50 21.75
C GLU A 626 2.20 -7.15 21.01
N MET A 627 1.56 -6.15 21.63
CA MET A 627 1.53 -4.77 21.12
C MET A 627 2.93 -4.15 21.11
N GLY A 628 3.70 -4.31 22.20
CA GLY A 628 5.10 -3.88 22.26
C GLY A 628 5.94 -4.49 21.14
N LEU A 629 5.76 -5.79 20.88
CA LEU A 629 6.42 -6.50 19.80
C LEU A 629 6.00 -5.98 18.41
N ALA A 630 4.71 -5.70 18.20
CA ALA A 630 4.21 -5.13 16.96
C ALA A 630 4.78 -3.73 16.70
N CYS A 631 4.87 -2.88 17.73
CA CYS A 631 5.51 -1.57 17.66
C CYS A 631 6.99 -1.71 17.27
N LEU A 632 7.78 -2.53 17.96
CA LEU A 632 9.21 -2.68 17.64
C LEU A 632 9.45 -3.24 16.22
N ASN A 633 8.59 -4.12 15.72
CA ASN A 633 8.78 -4.75 14.41
C ASN A 633 8.29 -3.93 13.21
N HIS A 634 7.31 -3.05 13.39
CA HIS A 634 6.62 -2.39 12.27
C HIS A 634 6.48 -0.86 12.45
N PHE A 635 7.09 -0.24 13.45
CA PHE A 635 6.96 1.21 13.62
C PHE A 635 7.52 1.92 12.38
N PRO A 636 6.80 2.87 11.75
CA PRO A 636 7.28 3.57 10.57
C PRO A 636 8.35 4.62 10.93
N LEU A 637 9.39 4.21 11.66
CA LEU A 637 10.42 5.08 12.25
C LEU A 637 11.11 5.90 11.18
N PHE A 638 11.51 5.25 10.09
CA PHE A 638 12.19 5.91 9.00
C PHE A 638 11.27 6.90 8.29
N ALA A 639 9.99 6.55 8.10
CA ALA A 639 9.03 7.47 7.48
C ALA A 639 8.74 8.69 8.39
N VAL A 640 8.64 8.50 9.72
CA VAL A 640 8.49 9.61 10.68
C VAL A 640 9.72 10.50 10.66
N MET A 641 10.92 9.91 10.69
CA MET A 641 12.17 10.65 10.57
C MET A 641 12.25 11.43 9.26
N LEU A 642 11.89 10.82 8.12
CA LEU A 642 11.87 11.48 6.83
C LEU A 642 10.92 12.67 6.82
N ARG A 643 9.72 12.51 7.38
CA ARG A 643 8.75 13.59 7.48
C ARG A 643 9.28 14.77 8.31
N LEU A 644 9.95 14.50 9.44
CA LEU A 644 10.52 15.54 10.30
C LEU A 644 11.71 16.25 9.62
N LYS A 645 12.52 15.52 8.84
CA LYS A 645 13.69 16.07 8.16
C LYS A 645 13.34 16.84 6.89
N ASP A 646 12.45 16.29 6.06
CA ASP A 646 12.04 16.86 4.78
C ASP A 646 10.64 16.35 4.38
N PRO A 647 9.58 17.16 4.57
CA PRO A 647 8.20 16.76 4.27
C PRO A 647 7.97 16.48 2.78
N GLY A 648 8.76 17.06 1.88
CA GLY A 648 8.63 16.90 0.43
C GLY A 648 8.98 15.50 -0.08
N ARG A 649 9.59 14.64 0.75
CA ARG A 649 9.94 13.25 0.42
C ARG A 649 8.78 12.27 0.55
N LEU A 650 7.72 12.67 1.24
CA LEU A 650 6.54 11.85 1.52
C LEU A 650 5.27 12.58 1.04
N PRO A 651 5.03 12.65 -0.28
CA PRO A 651 3.86 13.33 -0.80
C PRO A 651 2.56 12.61 -0.40
N GLY A 652 1.62 13.39 0.14
CA GLY A 652 0.26 13.00 0.46
C GLY A 652 -0.79 13.53 -0.53
N GLY A 653 -0.40 14.48 -1.38
CA GLY A 653 -1.24 15.13 -2.39
C GLY A 653 -0.63 16.46 -2.86
N ILE A 654 -1.41 17.22 -3.63
CA ILE A 654 -1.05 18.57 -4.08
C ILE A 654 -2.10 19.59 -3.64
N CYS A 655 -1.69 20.84 -3.47
CA CYS A 655 -2.57 21.96 -3.15
C CYS A 655 -2.27 23.13 -4.10
N PHE A 656 -3.33 23.78 -4.57
CA PHE A 656 -3.26 25.01 -5.35
C PHE A 656 -3.70 26.18 -4.46
N GLU A 657 -2.79 27.13 -4.24
CA GLU A 657 -3.06 28.35 -3.45
C GLU A 657 -3.08 29.56 -4.39
N LEU A 658 -4.22 30.26 -4.47
CA LEU A 658 -4.30 31.52 -5.21
C LEU A 658 -3.50 32.60 -4.48
N GLN A 659 -2.69 33.37 -5.23
CA GLN A 659 -1.91 34.48 -4.69
C GLN A 659 -2.61 35.81 -4.97
N ASP A 660 -2.75 36.64 -3.95
CA ASP A 660 -3.33 37.98 -4.10
C ASP A 660 -2.35 38.92 -4.82
N THR A 661 -2.79 39.48 -5.95
CA THR A 661 -2.01 40.39 -6.81
C THR A 661 -2.07 41.86 -6.40
N GLY A 662 -2.68 42.18 -5.26
CA GLY A 662 -3.08 43.54 -4.85
C GLY A 662 -1.96 44.58 -4.64
N ASN A 663 -0.69 44.26 -4.88
CA ASN A 663 0.46 45.16 -4.64
C ASN A 663 1.40 45.33 -5.84
N ILE A 664 1.01 44.98 -7.07
CA ILE A 664 1.82 45.28 -8.26
C ILE A 664 1.58 46.76 -8.63
N PRO A 665 2.58 47.65 -8.56
CA PRO A 665 2.39 49.02 -9.02
C PRO A 665 2.12 49.01 -10.53
N ASP A 666 0.93 49.48 -10.89
CA ASP A 666 0.52 49.81 -12.26
C ASP A 666 1.43 50.92 -12.79
N LYS A 667 2.58 50.55 -13.36
CA LYS A 667 3.24 51.41 -14.35
C LYS A 667 2.52 51.23 -15.67
N ALA A 668 1.50 52.07 -15.84
CA ALA A 668 0.72 52.24 -17.05
C ALA A 668 1.62 52.57 -18.25
N THR A 669 1.82 51.63 -19.19
CA THR A 669 2.18 51.96 -20.59
C THR A 669 1.91 50.84 -21.62
N THR A 670 0.87 50.02 -21.47
CA THR A 670 0.38 49.13 -22.56
C THR A 670 -1.14 48.93 -22.48
N PRO A 671 -1.85 48.80 -23.62
CA PRO A 671 -3.31 48.71 -23.65
C PRO A 671 -3.80 47.39 -23.04
N ASP A 672 -4.82 47.50 -22.19
CA ASP A 672 -5.63 46.47 -21.52
C ASP A 672 -4.95 45.11 -21.26
N PRO A 673 -4.23 44.96 -20.12
CA PRO A 673 -3.66 43.66 -19.76
C PRO A 673 -4.77 42.64 -19.50
N VAL A 674 -4.72 41.51 -20.22
CA VAL A 674 -5.57 40.33 -19.98
C VAL A 674 -5.49 39.96 -18.48
N PRO A 675 -6.62 39.66 -17.81
CA PRO A 675 -6.60 39.34 -16.38
C PRO A 675 -5.72 38.11 -16.11
N THR A 676 -4.70 38.30 -15.25
CA THR A 676 -3.72 37.27 -14.88
C THR A 676 -3.92 36.83 -13.43
N ALA A 677 -4.12 35.53 -13.21
CA ALA A 677 -4.21 34.93 -11.88
C ALA A 677 -2.95 34.10 -11.60
N TYR A 678 -2.31 34.32 -10.45
CA TYR A 678 -1.15 33.54 -10.02
C TYR A 678 -1.58 32.49 -9.00
N VAL A 679 -1.23 31.24 -9.26
CA VAL A 679 -1.54 30.10 -8.41
C VAL A 679 -0.26 29.38 -8.06
N LEU A 680 -0.03 29.12 -6.77
CA LEU A 680 1.12 28.39 -6.29
C LEU A 680 0.76 26.91 -6.12
N LEU A 681 1.50 26.03 -6.79
CA LEU A 681 1.40 24.59 -6.66
C LEU A 681 2.35 24.11 -5.55
N LYS A 682 1.78 23.61 -4.45
CA LYS A 682 2.53 23.05 -3.31
C LYS A 682 2.27 21.55 -3.14
N SER A 683 3.29 20.83 -2.66
CA SER A 683 3.12 19.45 -2.18
C SER A 683 2.55 19.44 -0.76
N VAL A 684 1.50 18.66 -0.53
CA VAL A 684 0.98 18.39 0.82
C VAL A 684 1.66 17.13 1.35
N PRO A 685 2.37 17.16 2.49
CA PRO A 685 2.97 15.96 3.04
C PRO A 685 1.92 14.96 3.54
N LEU A 686 2.24 13.67 3.47
CA LEU A 686 1.40 12.58 4.00
C LEU A 686 0.96 12.88 5.44
N SER A 687 -0.29 12.68 5.83
CA SER A 687 -0.76 12.98 7.21
C SER A 687 -0.25 11.96 8.23
N LEU A 688 -0.10 12.35 9.52
CA LEU A 688 0.40 11.42 10.55
C LEU A 688 -0.57 10.25 10.72
N ARG A 689 -1.88 10.56 10.67
CA ARG A 689 -2.93 9.54 10.68
C ARG A 689 -2.77 8.52 9.55
N ALA A 690 -2.46 8.96 8.33
CA ALA A 690 -2.25 8.06 7.21
C ALA A 690 -1.02 7.15 7.38
N MET A 691 0.04 7.63 8.06
CA MET A 691 1.22 6.82 8.36
C MET A 691 0.94 5.70 9.37
N PHE A 692 0.07 5.97 10.34
CA PHE A 692 -0.32 5.02 11.39
C PHE A 692 -1.66 4.31 11.10
N GLN A 693 -2.23 4.49 9.91
CA GLN A 693 -3.51 3.88 9.52
C GLN A 693 -3.56 2.36 9.78
N PRO A 694 -2.51 1.56 9.50
CA PRO A 694 -2.54 0.13 9.79
C PRO A 694 -2.72 -0.20 11.28
N TYR A 695 -2.21 0.65 12.19
CA TYR A 695 -2.36 0.48 13.64
C TYR A 695 -3.77 0.81 14.11
N PHE A 696 -4.36 1.89 13.58
CA PHE A 696 -5.74 2.25 13.87
C PHE A 696 -6.71 1.17 13.37
N ASP A 697 -6.48 0.65 12.16
CA ASP A 697 -7.27 -0.44 11.60
C ASP A 697 -7.18 -1.72 12.46
N LEU A 698 -5.99 -2.05 12.98
CA LEU A 698 -5.80 -3.17 13.90
C LEU A 698 -6.51 -2.94 15.25
N GLY A 699 -6.36 -1.75 15.83
CA GLY A 699 -7.02 -1.37 17.09
C GLY A 699 -8.54 -1.42 16.97
N ASP A 700 -9.09 -0.94 15.85
CA ASP A 700 -10.52 -1.00 15.57
C ASP A 700 -11.01 -2.45 15.44
N ARG A 701 -10.22 -3.36 14.84
CA ARG A 701 -10.54 -4.80 14.76
C ARG A 701 -10.56 -5.47 16.13
N ILE A 702 -9.53 -5.22 16.94
CA ILE A 702 -9.46 -5.75 18.32
C ILE A 702 -10.66 -5.26 19.14
N ARG A 703 -10.97 -3.95 19.03
CA ARG A 703 -12.12 -3.36 19.72
C ARG A 703 -13.43 -4.02 19.29
N LYS A 704 -13.68 -4.16 17.98
CA LYS A 704 -14.91 -4.77 17.45
C LYS A 704 -15.08 -6.22 17.93
N HIS A 705 -14.00 -6.98 18.02
CA HIS A 705 -14.08 -8.39 18.44
C HIS A 705 -14.34 -8.54 19.94
N TYR A 706 -13.48 -7.98 20.79
CA TYR A 706 -13.58 -8.19 22.25
C TYR A 706 -14.73 -7.43 22.90
N PHE A 707 -15.13 -6.27 22.35
CA PHE A 707 -16.27 -5.50 22.85
C PHE A 707 -17.57 -5.81 22.10
N SER A 708 -17.64 -6.93 21.37
CA SER A 708 -18.88 -7.36 20.74
C SER A 708 -19.91 -7.83 21.79
N PRO A 709 -21.21 -7.55 21.59
CA PRO A 709 -22.26 -8.03 22.49
C PRO A 709 -22.29 -9.55 22.58
N SER A 710 -21.94 -10.27 21.51
CA SER A 710 -21.83 -11.73 21.50
C SER A 710 -20.77 -12.25 22.46
N VAL A 711 -19.59 -11.61 22.53
CA VAL A 711 -18.53 -11.99 23.48
C VAL A 711 -18.96 -11.70 24.92
N LEU A 712 -19.65 -10.59 25.17
CA LEU A 712 -20.24 -10.31 26.48
C LEU A 712 -21.28 -11.35 26.88
N LEU A 713 -22.13 -11.80 25.94
CA LEU A 713 -23.09 -12.88 26.17
C LEU A 713 -22.42 -14.24 26.42
N TYR A 714 -21.33 -14.55 25.71
CA TYR A 714 -20.54 -15.75 25.96
C TYR A 714 -19.93 -15.73 27.37
N LEU A 715 -19.34 -14.60 27.77
CA LEU A 715 -18.81 -14.43 29.12
C LEU A 715 -19.92 -14.52 30.18
N ALA A 716 -21.10 -13.95 29.93
CA ALA A 716 -22.23 -14.00 30.85
C ALA A 716 -22.84 -15.42 30.97
N SER A 717 -22.75 -16.23 29.92
CA SER A 717 -23.27 -17.61 29.88
C SER A 717 -22.26 -18.68 30.28
N GLY A 718 -21.02 -18.30 30.60
CA GLY A 718 -19.94 -19.24 30.91
C GLY A 718 -19.41 -20.01 29.70
N GLN A 719 -19.77 -19.60 28.49
CA GLN A 719 -19.27 -20.20 27.27
C GLN A 719 -17.87 -19.68 26.94
N PHE A 720 -17.06 -20.51 26.30
CA PHE A 720 -15.69 -20.17 25.98
C PHE A 720 -15.63 -19.04 24.96
N VAL A 721 -14.94 -17.94 25.32
CA VAL A 721 -14.70 -16.85 24.38
C VAL A 721 -13.63 -17.30 23.38
N PRO A 722 -13.94 -17.34 22.07
CA PRO A 722 -12.95 -17.75 21.07
C PRO A 722 -11.77 -16.77 21.07
N PRO A 723 -10.52 -17.23 21.26
CA PRO A 723 -9.36 -16.34 21.18
C PRO A 723 -9.15 -15.85 19.74
N ILE A 724 -8.67 -14.62 19.57
CA ILE A 724 -8.23 -14.14 18.26
C ILE A 724 -7.01 -14.98 17.83
N HIS A 725 -7.08 -15.60 16.66
CA HIS A 725 -5.94 -16.31 16.08
C HIS A 725 -4.77 -15.34 15.89
N ARG A 726 -3.59 -15.74 16.38
CA ARG A 726 -2.35 -14.94 16.32
C ARG A 726 -2.05 -14.45 14.91
N ARG A 727 -2.23 -15.30 13.89
CA ARG A 727 -2.09 -14.96 12.46
C ARG A 727 -2.78 -13.64 12.06
N ASN A 728 -3.93 -13.35 12.65
CA ASN A 728 -4.77 -12.19 12.31
C ASN A 728 -4.31 -10.93 13.03
N LEU A 729 -3.95 -11.03 14.32
CA LEU A 729 -3.36 -9.94 15.11
C LEU A 729 -2.05 -9.45 14.49
N TYR A 730 -1.25 -10.39 13.99
CA TYR A 730 0.10 -10.11 13.53
C TYR A 730 0.24 -9.84 12.04
N ARG A 731 -0.87 -9.79 11.30
CA ARG A 731 -0.87 -9.41 9.86
C ARG A 731 -0.14 -8.09 9.60
N LEU A 732 -0.20 -7.16 10.56
CA LEU A 732 0.50 -5.88 10.51
C LEU A 732 2.03 -6.07 10.43
N GLN A 733 2.59 -7.00 11.22
CA GLN A 733 4.03 -7.30 11.23
C GLN A 733 4.51 -7.87 9.88
N TYR A 734 3.64 -8.61 9.17
CA TYR A 734 3.95 -9.12 7.84
C TYR A 734 3.71 -8.11 6.73
N SER A 735 3.06 -6.96 6.95
CA SER A 735 2.58 -6.09 5.86
C SER A 735 3.68 -5.49 4.96
N MET A 736 4.92 -5.46 5.43
CA MET A 736 6.12 -5.03 4.66
C MET A 736 6.77 -6.17 3.85
N LEU A 737 6.31 -7.42 4.04
CA LEU A 737 6.84 -8.60 3.36
C LEU A 737 5.91 -9.03 2.22
N PRO A 738 6.46 -9.52 1.09
CA PRO A 738 5.67 -9.95 -0.05
C PRO A 738 4.82 -11.17 0.30
N ALA A 739 3.63 -11.28 -0.30
CA ALA A 739 2.73 -12.42 -0.08
C ALA A 739 3.28 -13.72 -0.66
N LYS A 740 3.92 -13.64 -1.84
CA LYS A 740 4.67 -14.74 -2.46
C LYS A 740 6.16 -14.47 -2.32
N ARG A 741 6.88 -15.43 -1.76
CA ARG A 741 8.35 -15.36 -1.60
C ARG A 741 9.01 -15.70 -2.94
N ALA A 742 10.10 -15.00 -3.27
CA ALA A 742 10.88 -15.31 -4.46
C ALA A 742 11.53 -16.70 -4.32
N SER A 743 11.51 -17.51 -5.37
CA SER A 743 12.12 -18.84 -5.33
C SER A 743 13.65 -18.73 -5.25
N ILE A 744 14.30 -19.79 -4.77
CA ILE A 744 15.77 -19.87 -4.70
C ILE A 744 16.37 -19.76 -6.11
N GLY A 745 15.71 -20.38 -7.11
CA GLY A 745 16.11 -20.31 -8.51
C GLY A 745 15.98 -18.89 -9.08
N ASP A 746 14.90 -18.18 -8.78
CA ASP A 746 14.72 -16.78 -9.21
C ASP A 746 15.80 -15.87 -8.61
N LEU A 747 16.11 -16.04 -7.32
CA LEU A 747 17.16 -15.27 -6.65
C LEU A 747 18.54 -15.54 -7.27
N TRP A 748 18.86 -16.81 -7.53
CA TRP A 748 20.11 -17.19 -8.20
C TRP A 748 20.22 -16.56 -9.59
N LYS A 749 19.13 -16.61 -10.36
CA LYS A 749 19.03 -16.03 -11.70
C LYS A 749 19.25 -14.51 -11.66
N GLU A 750 18.55 -13.79 -10.79
CA GLU A 750 18.70 -12.34 -10.67
C GLU A 750 20.11 -11.90 -10.21
N LEU A 751 20.76 -12.69 -9.36
CA LEU A 751 22.13 -12.41 -8.91
C LEU A 751 23.18 -12.71 -10.00
N THR A 752 22.96 -13.75 -10.83
CA THR A 752 23.95 -14.25 -11.80
C THR A 752 23.83 -13.60 -13.18
N GLU A 753 22.62 -13.39 -13.72
CA GLU A 753 22.40 -12.83 -15.08
C GLU A 753 23.02 -11.44 -15.27
N ARG A 754 23.22 -10.69 -14.20
CA ARG A 754 23.74 -9.32 -14.28
C ARG A 754 25.24 -9.25 -14.57
N ASN A 755 26.02 -10.30 -14.26
CA ASN A 755 27.45 -10.31 -14.66
C ASN A 755 27.60 -10.19 -16.18
N GLN A 756 26.65 -10.72 -16.96
CA GLN A 756 26.67 -10.69 -18.42
C GLN A 756 26.26 -9.33 -19.03
N ARG A 757 25.31 -8.60 -18.44
CA ARG A 757 24.90 -7.27 -18.96
C ARG A 757 25.94 -6.17 -18.72
N SER A 758 26.68 -6.24 -17.61
CA SER A 758 27.70 -5.23 -17.30
C SER A 758 28.93 -5.27 -18.24
N SER A 759 29.24 -6.44 -18.81
CA SER A 759 30.30 -6.58 -19.83
C SER A 759 29.92 -6.01 -21.19
N GLN A 760 28.64 -5.93 -21.54
CA GLN A 760 28.18 -5.43 -22.85
C GLN A 760 27.99 -3.91 -22.93
N ALA A 761 27.85 -3.21 -21.81
CA ALA A 761 27.55 -1.77 -21.79
C ALA A 761 28.78 -0.84 -21.87
N SER A 762 30.01 -1.35 -22.08
CA SER A 762 31.23 -0.53 -22.11
C SER A 762 31.68 -0.02 -23.48
N ASN A 763 31.01 -0.39 -24.58
CA ASN A 763 31.41 0.04 -25.93
C ASN A 763 30.36 0.95 -26.58
N GLY A 764 30.22 2.15 -26.03
CA GLY A 764 29.53 3.29 -26.67
C GLY A 764 30.44 4.08 -27.64
N HIS A 765 31.48 3.45 -28.19
CA HIS A 765 32.28 4.04 -29.27
C HIS A 765 31.87 3.40 -30.59
N ALA A 766 31.26 4.21 -31.47
CA ALA A 766 31.19 3.91 -32.89
C ALA A 766 32.63 3.83 -33.42
N MET A 767 33.09 2.60 -33.65
CA MET A 767 34.36 2.34 -34.32
C MET A 767 34.25 2.88 -35.75
N THR A 768 34.83 4.05 -35.99
CA THR A 768 35.00 4.59 -37.33
C THR A 768 35.92 3.65 -38.12
N PRO A 769 35.58 3.27 -39.36
CA PRO A 769 36.44 2.39 -40.14
C PRO A 769 37.68 3.19 -40.54
N PHE A 770 38.84 2.82 -40.00
CA PHE A 770 40.12 3.41 -40.39
C PHE A 770 40.40 3.05 -41.85
N ARG A 771 40.20 4.02 -42.74
CA ARG A 771 40.38 3.91 -44.18
C ARG A 771 41.87 3.71 -44.47
N ARG A 772 42.20 2.53 -45.03
CA ARG A 772 43.51 2.17 -45.56
C ARG A 772 43.83 3.03 -46.80
N GLY A 773 45.05 3.57 -46.84
CA GLY A 773 45.75 3.99 -48.05
C GLY A 773 45.82 5.49 -48.29
N ILE A 774 47.03 6.05 -48.28
CA ILE A 774 47.67 6.67 -49.47
C ILE A 774 49.16 6.96 -49.17
N SER A 775 49.97 6.50 -50.11
CA SER A 775 51.40 6.67 -50.44
C SER A 775 52.33 7.53 -49.58
N SER A 776 53.37 6.87 -49.06
CA SER A 776 54.67 7.51 -48.78
C SER A 776 55.52 7.57 -50.06
N SER A 777 55.70 8.75 -50.62
CA SER A 777 56.72 9.05 -51.63
C SER A 777 58.06 9.41 -50.96
N LYS A 778 59.12 8.83 -51.51
CA LYS A 778 60.55 8.95 -51.17
C LYS A 778 61.09 10.40 -51.16
N SER A 779 62.06 10.67 -50.27
CA SER A 779 63.37 11.27 -50.59
C SER A 779 64.28 11.22 -49.33
N ARG A 780 65.35 10.41 -49.32
CA ARG A 780 66.80 10.79 -49.33
C ARG A 780 67.25 11.63 -48.10
N LYS A 781 68.38 11.37 -47.43
CA LYS A 781 69.70 10.83 -47.85
C LYS A 781 70.61 10.66 -46.60
N ILE A 782 71.80 10.04 -46.79
CA ILE A 782 73.03 9.99 -45.93
C ILE A 782 72.97 8.93 -44.82
N ILE A 783 73.75 7.83 -44.74
CA ILE A 783 74.91 7.26 -45.45
C ILE A 783 74.59 5.79 -45.77
#